data_AF-A0A8B8KPZ1-F1
#
_entry.id   AF-A0A8B8KPZ1-F1
#
_cell.length_a   1.000
_cell.length_b   1.000
_cell.length_c   1.000
_cell.angle_alpha   90.00
_cell.angle_beta   90.00
_cell.angle_gamma   90.00
#
_symmetry.space_group_name_H-M   'P 1'
#
loop_
_entity.id
_entity.type
_entity.pdbx_description
1 polymer ?
#
loop_
_entity_poly.entity_id
_entity_poly.type
_entity_poly.pdbx_seq_one_letter_code
_entity_poly.pdbx_strand_id
1 'polypeptide(L)'
;MSAPQRFLSTLSNSLPPSTSLSAFKSRTFLFLPFNHCYTTLLHSLSSMPRNQQNGGDGERRWKAKAKTEGQLSAVVDAATTAAETVTNKLSGMHIGQNSAKIGVHGSAAIWKPKSYGTASGGTVTEVENVPVGEGVGANVASTQNASGIGTGLSKIFRGNKIENFTVDNSTYSRAQIRATFYPKFENEKSDQEIRTRMIELVAKGLATLEVSLKHSGSLFMYAGHEGGAYAKNSFGNIYTAVGVFVLGRMFREAWGAEASKKQSEFNNFLEANHMCISMELVTAVLGDHGQRPQEDYVVVTAVTELGNGKPKFYSTPEIIAFCRRWRLPTNHVWLFSTRKSATSFFAAYDALCEEGTATSVSKALDEIADISVPGSKDHVKAQGEILEGLVARLVSLESSNHIEKILKEFPPPLANGVALDFGPSLREICGANRDNEKQQIKALLESVGGSFCPDYSDWFGTGAADFHSRNADRSVLSKFLQAHPADYSTKKLQEIVRLIREKRYPAAFKCYHNFHKVEAMSSDNLFYKMVIHVHSDSTFRRYQRDMRHKPGLWPLYRGFFVDINLFHANKEKATEISKNSINESSNTGSEEDDFADEDANLMVKLKFLTYKLRTFLIRNGLSILFKEGPGAYKAYYLRQMKIWGTSSAKQRELSKMLDEWAVYIRRKCGNKQLSSSTYLSEAEPFLEQFARRSPQNQILVGSAGNLVRTEDFLAIVEGGQDEEGDLVAEREVAPPQTNIPVKDTVSKYEGLIVFFPGIPGCAKSALCKELLNAQGGLGDDRPVHSLMGDLIKGKYWQKVAEDRRKKPNSIMLADKNAPNEEVWKLIEDMCHKTRASAVPVVPESEGTDSNPFSLEALAVFMFRVLQRVNHPGNLDKASPNAGYVLLMFYHLYDGRSRKEFEGELIERFGSLVKMPLLKSDRNPLPEAVQSILEEGIDLYKLHTKRHGRLESTKGSYAKEWIKWEKQLRDTLCGNAEYFNSIQVPFEFAVKQVSEQLRNIAKGDYTPPDTEKRKLGTIVYAALSMPVTEIQGVLNKLAQNNPKIDTFLKDKHLENLNRAHLTLAHKRSHGIKAVADYGIFLHKKVPVELTALLFSDKMAAFEACPGSVEGEKIVSKNAWPHITIWTSEGVAAKEANVLPQLFAEGKADRIDFNPPINISGTVDFY
;
A
#
# COMPACT_ATOMS: atom_id res chain seq x y z
N MET A 1 4.54 -47.86 22.63
CA MET A 1 4.49 -48.55 23.93
C MET A 1 4.13 -47.52 25.01
N SER A 2 3.47 -47.98 26.08
CA SER A 2 3.23 -47.30 27.38
C SER A 2 3.54 -45.80 27.51
N ALA A 3 2.49 -44.99 27.69
CA ALA A 3 2.56 -43.74 28.45
C ALA A 3 2.20 -44.01 29.93
N PRO A 4 2.79 -43.31 30.91
CA PRO A 4 2.30 -43.28 32.29
C PRO A 4 1.07 -42.36 32.42
N GLN A 5 0.32 -42.48 33.51
CA GLN A 5 -1.04 -41.93 33.65
C GLN A 5 -1.31 -41.42 35.07
N ARG A 6 -2.19 -40.41 35.21
CA ARG A 6 -2.79 -39.90 36.48
C ARG A 6 -1.82 -39.08 37.37
N PHE A 7 -2.25 -38.31 38.38
CA PHE A 7 -3.56 -38.20 39.06
C PHE A 7 -4.05 -36.76 39.26
N LEU A 8 -5.37 -36.63 39.45
CA LEU A 8 -6.02 -35.47 40.07
C LEU A 8 -6.16 -35.71 41.58
N SER A 9 -6.11 -34.65 42.39
CA SER A 9 -6.59 -34.65 43.78
C SER A 9 -7.21 -33.31 44.15
N THR A 10 -8.46 -33.32 44.56
CA THR A 10 -9.24 -32.14 44.99
C THR A 10 -8.98 -31.75 46.44
N LEU A 11 -9.08 -30.45 46.75
CA LEU A 11 -9.46 -29.96 48.08
C LEU A 11 -10.29 -28.67 47.93
N SER A 12 -11.12 -28.36 48.94
CA SER A 12 -12.29 -27.49 48.76
C SER A 12 -12.64 -26.64 49.99
N ASN A 13 -13.35 -25.54 49.74
CA ASN A 13 -14.18 -24.74 50.67
C ASN A 13 -13.48 -23.82 51.70
N SER A 14 -13.65 -22.51 51.51
CA SER A 14 -13.98 -21.58 52.61
C SER A 14 -14.70 -20.32 52.10
N LEU A 15 -15.80 -19.95 52.78
CA LEU A 15 -16.66 -18.77 52.60
C LEU A 15 -17.30 -18.47 53.98
N PRO A 16 -17.82 -17.26 54.24
CA PRO A 16 -17.36 -15.91 53.93
C PRO A 16 -17.00 -15.18 55.27
N PRO A 17 -17.17 -13.86 55.53
CA PRO A 17 -18.43 -13.08 55.40
C PRO A 17 -18.27 -11.63 54.85
N SER A 18 -19.39 -10.90 54.83
CA SER A 18 -19.57 -9.54 54.30
C SER A 18 -19.28 -8.38 55.27
N THR A 19 -18.92 -7.21 54.73
CA THR A 19 -19.22 -5.88 55.30
C THR A 19 -19.71 -4.91 54.21
N SER A 20 -20.24 -3.74 54.57
CA SER A 20 -21.19 -2.99 53.75
C SER A 20 -20.95 -1.47 53.66
N LEU A 21 -21.61 -0.86 52.65
CA LEU A 21 -22.11 0.52 52.59
C LEU A 21 -21.16 1.69 52.93
N SER A 22 -20.84 2.48 51.90
CA SER A 22 -20.90 3.94 51.99
C SER A 22 -21.44 4.53 50.68
N ALA A 23 -21.98 5.75 50.71
CA ALA A 23 -22.75 6.36 49.62
C ALA A 23 -22.50 7.87 49.49
N PHE A 24 -23.11 8.49 48.46
CA PHE A 24 -23.00 9.91 48.06
C PHE A 24 -21.65 10.28 47.39
N LYS A 25 -21.59 11.09 46.33
CA LYS A 25 -22.60 11.96 45.69
C LYS A 25 -22.35 12.08 44.18
N SER A 26 -23.40 12.00 43.36
CA SER A 26 -23.34 12.47 41.97
C SER A 26 -23.31 14.00 41.90
N ARG A 27 -22.67 14.56 40.87
CA ARG A 27 -22.79 15.97 40.46
C ARG A 27 -23.21 16.05 39.00
N THR A 28 -24.50 16.26 38.79
CA THR A 28 -25.07 16.60 37.48
C THR A 28 -24.53 17.95 37.01
N PHE A 29 -24.04 18.02 35.77
CA PHE A 29 -23.93 19.28 35.02
C PHE A 29 -24.93 19.26 33.87
N LEU A 30 -25.83 20.23 33.87
CA LEU A 30 -26.85 20.41 32.83
C LEU A 30 -26.27 21.27 31.70
N PHE A 31 -26.37 20.80 30.46
CA PHE A 31 -26.24 21.64 29.27
C PHE A 31 -27.57 21.68 28.53
N LEU A 32 -28.09 22.89 28.34
CA LEU A 32 -29.36 23.14 27.67
C LEU A 32 -29.17 23.22 26.14
N PRO A 33 -30.03 22.58 25.33
CA PRO A 33 -29.98 22.71 23.88
C PRO A 33 -30.62 24.02 23.43
N PHE A 34 -29.84 24.91 22.81
CA PHE A 34 -30.38 26.11 22.16
C PHE A 34 -30.97 25.77 20.78
N ASN A 35 -32.29 25.62 20.72
CA ASN A 35 -33.03 25.57 19.46
C ASN A 35 -33.00 26.94 18.76
N HIS A 36 -32.66 26.94 17.46
CA HIS A 36 -32.91 28.07 16.56
C HIS A 36 -33.57 27.56 15.27
N CYS A 37 -34.90 27.65 15.23
CA CYS A 37 -35.66 27.58 13.98
C CYS A 37 -35.36 28.83 13.15
N TYR A 38 -35.18 28.68 11.85
CA TYR A 38 -35.50 29.75 10.90
C TYR A 38 -36.29 29.20 9.71
N THR A 39 -37.28 29.98 9.30
CA THR A 39 -38.44 29.53 8.52
C THR A 39 -38.17 29.50 7.02
N THR A 40 -38.88 28.61 6.32
CA THR A 40 -38.93 28.56 4.85
C THR A 40 -39.54 29.81 4.23
N LEU A 41 -38.98 30.28 3.12
CA LEU A 41 -39.69 31.08 2.10
C LEU A 41 -39.36 30.55 0.70
N LEU A 42 -40.39 30.45 -0.16
CA LEU A 42 -40.28 30.10 -1.57
C LEU A 42 -40.16 31.37 -2.43
N HIS A 43 -39.51 31.26 -3.59
CA HIS A 43 -39.86 31.87 -4.90
C HIS A 43 -38.70 31.53 -5.87
N SER A 44 -38.81 30.64 -6.87
CA SER A 44 -39.68 30.56 -8.07
C SER A 44 -39.03 31.15 -9.34
N LEU A 45 -38.63 30.25 -10.26
CA LEU A 45 -38.69 30.34 -11.73
C LEU A 45 -38.21 31.62 -12.45
N SER A 46 -37.22 31.52 -13.36
CA SER A 46 -37.50 31.53 -14.83
C SER A 46 -36.27 31.29 -15.74
N SER A 47 -36.56 30.83 -16.97
CA SER A 47 -35.89 31.05 -18.27
C SER A 47 -34.36 30.89 -18.47
N MET A 48 -34.00 29.78 -19.13
CA MET A 48 -33.03 29.66 -20.24
C MET A 48 -33.31 30.67 -21.40
N PRO A 49 -32.42 30.95 -22.40
CA PRO A 49 -31.57 29.95 -23.09
C PRO A 49 -30.17 30.39 -23.59
N ARG A 50 -29.50 29.43 -24.26
CA ARG A 50 -28.22 29.55 -24.99
C ARG A 50 -28.33 30.31 -26.32
N ASN A 51 -27.24 30.97 -26.74
CA ASN A 51 -26.69 31.08 -28.12
C ASN A 51 -25.58 32.19 -28.12
N GLN A 52 -24.58 32.27 -29.01
CA GLN A 52 -23.92 31.32 -29.94
C GLN A 52 -22.59 31.98 -30.44
N GLN A 53 -21.66 31.22 -31.04
CA GLN A 53 -20.58 31.73 -31.94
C GLN A 53 -19.56 32.74 -31.34
N ASN A 54 -18.54 33.23 -32.05
CA ASN A 54 -17.42 32.53 -32.74
C ASN A 54 -16.19 33.49 -32.76
N GLY A 55 -15.02 32.99 -33.15
CA GLY A 55 -13.71 33.67 -32.99
C GLY A 55 -13.46 35.03 -33.67
N GLY A 56 -12.30 35.60 -33.36
CA GLY A 56 -11.77 36.83 -33.98
C GLY A 56 -10.45 37.29 -33.33
N ASP A 57 -9.35 37.17 -34.06
CA ASP A 57 -8.08 37.86 -33.77
C ASP A 57 -8.17 39.37 -34.09
N GLY A 58 -7.28 40.19 -33.52
CA GLY A 58 -7.03 41.55 -34.01
C GLY A 58 -6.65 42.58 -32.94
N GLU A 59 -5.38 42.99 -32.93
CA GLU A 59 -4.85 44.01 -32.03
C GLU A 59 -5.56 45.39 -32.15
N ARG A 60 -5.58 46.16 -31.06
CA ARG A 60 -5.60 47.63 -31.14
C ARG A 60 -4.41 48.23 -30.38
N ARG A 61 -3.45 48.73 -31.14
CA ARG A 61 -2.18 49.30 -30.69
C ARG A 61 -2.28 50.82 -30.62
N TRP A 62 -1.74 51.45 -29.56
CA TRP A 62 -1.55 52.91 -29.50
C TRP A 62 -0.05 53.25 -29.52
N LYS A 63 0.29 54.42 -30.09
CA LYS A 63 1.65 54.74 -30.55
C LYS A 63 2.53 55.38 -29.47
N ALA A 64 3.84 55.08 -29.53
CA ALA A 64 4.88 55.85 -28.87
C ALA A 64 5.28 57.09 -29.71
N LYS A 65 5.98 58.05 -29.08
CA LYS A 65 6.52 59.27 -29.70
C LYS A 65 7.96 59.03 -30.19
N ALA A 66 8.40 59.71 -31.25
CA ALA A 66 9.63 59.37 -31.98
C ALA A 66 10.57 60.55 -32.24
N LYS A 67 11.85 60.24 -32.49
CA LYS A 67 12.83 60.84 -33.45
C LYS A 67 13.80 59.70 -33.83
N THR A 68 14.06 59.34 -35.10
CA THR A 68 14.94 59.97 -36.13
C THR A 68 16.35 60.30 -35.63
N GLU A 69 17.46 59.94 -36.29
CA GLU A 69 17.77 59.30 -37.60
C GLU A 69 19.00 58.35 -37.46
N GLY A 70 19.40 57.47 -38.40
CA GLY A 70 18.84 57.14 -39.73
C GLY A 70 19.73 56.18 -40.56
N GLN A 71 19.41 56.04 -41.86
CA GLN A 71 20.13 55.34 -42.96
C GLN A 71 20.22 53.79 -42.99
N LEU A 72 20.45 53.26 -44.22
CA LEU A 72 20.39 51.85 -44.62
C LEU A 72 21.66 51.41 -45.36
N SER A 73 22.03 50.12 -45.25
CA SER A 73 22.47 49.23 -46.36
C SER A 73 22.94 47.86 -45.79
N ALA A 74 23.27 46.84 -46.58
CA ALA A 74 22.54 46.13 -47.65
C ALA A 74 23.53 45.29 -48.51
N VAL A 75 23.57 43.97 -48.25
CA VAL A 75 23.92 42.88 -49.20
C VAL A 75 25.41 42.70 -49.59
N VAL A 76 25.71 41.49 -50.11
CA VAL A 76 26.95 40.94 -50.71
C VAL A 76 27.97 40.40 -49.68
N ASP A 77 28.45 39.14 -49.62
CA ASP A 77 28.69 37.96 -50.51
C ASP A 77 30.13 37.74 -51.03
N ALA A 78 30.49 36.45 -51.14
CA ALA A 78 31.73 35.82 -51.66
C ALA A 78 33.08 36.16 -50.95
N ALA A 79 34.06 35.28 -50.67
CA ALA A 79 34.40 33.86 -50.96
C ALA A 79 35.52 33.60 -52.01
N THR A 80 36.52 32.78 -51.61
CA THR A 80 37.76 32.31 -52.29
C THR A 80 38.58 31.53 -51.22
N THR A 81 39.54 30.60 -51.42
CA THR A 81 39.92 29.53 -52.39
C THR A 81 40.85 28.56 -51.58
N ALA A 82 41.31 27.36 -51.96
CA ALA A 82 41.24 26.44 -53.12
C ALA A 82 41.21 24.98 -52.55
N ALA A 83 41.02 23.83 -53.23
CA ALA A 83 41.45 23.25 -54.52
C ALA A 83 42.82 22.51 -54.52
N GLU A 84 42.77 21.16 -54.57
CA GLU A 84 43.65 20.18 -55.27
C GLU A 84 43.01 18.75 -55.09
N THR A 85 42.91 17.77 -56.02
CA THR A 85 43.82 17.15 -57.03
C THR A 85 44.58 15.93 -56.44
N VAL A 86 44.68 14.71 -57.01
CA VAL A 86 43.82 13.91 -57.93
C VAL A 86 44.29 12.41 -57.96
N THR A 87 43.36 11.43 -58.05
CA THR A 87 43.49 9.99 -58.44
C THR A 87 44.64 9.08 -57.95
N ASN A 88 44.31 7.81 -57.57
CA ASN A 88 44.57 6.64 -58.44
C ASN A 88 43.86 5.32 -58.04
N LYS A 89 43.88 4.39 -59.01
CA LYS A 89 43.43 2.98 -59.15
C LYS A 89 43.64 2.08 -57.89
N LEU A 90 42.99 0.92 -57.70
CA LEU A 90 42.63 -0.19 -58.61
C LEU A 90 41.33 -0.96 -58.21
N SER A 91 40.82 -1.75 -59.18
CA SER A 91 40.07 -3.04 -59.15
C SER A 91 39.23 -3.43 -57.91
N GLY A 92 38.00 -3.97 -58.03
CA GLY A 92 37.18 -4.28 -59.22
C GLY A 92 37.42 -5.67 -59.82
N MET A 93 36.58 -6.67 -59.46
CA MET A 93 36.38 -7.89 -60.26
C MET A 93 35.00 -8.52 -59.98
N HIS A 94 34.25 -8.86 -61.05
CA HIS A 94 32.98 -9.59 -61.00
C HIS A 94 33.16 -11.03 -61.49
N ILE A 95 32.66 -12.01 -60.74
CA ILE A 95 32.11 -13.30 -61.23
C ILE A 95 31.03 -13.71 -60.21
N GLY A 96 29.82 -14.17 -60.55
CA GLY A 96 29.14 -14.29 -61.84
C GLY A 96 27.72 -14.84 -61.56
N GLN A 97 26.68 -14.36 -62.25
CA GLN A 97 25.28 -14.68 -61.90
C GLN A 97 24.64 -15.73 -62.81
N ASN A 98 23.74 -16.52 -62.23
CA ASN A 98 22.58 -17.18 -62.85
C ASN A 98 22.78 -18.28 -63.92
N SER A 99 22.61 -19.52 -63.46
CA SER A 99 21.55 -20.41 -64.00
C SER A 99 21.05 -21.33 -62.86
N ALA A 100 19.75 -21.57 -62.64
CA ALA A 100 18.56 -21.18 -63.40
C ALA A 100 17.31 -20.96 -62.51
N LYS A 101 16.15 -20.80 -63.15
CA LYS A 101 14.76 -20.72 -62.61
C LYS A 101 14.49 -21.91 -61.64
N ILE A 102 13.54 -21.93 -60.69
CA ILE A 102 12.19 -21.34 -60.55
C ILE A 102 11.96 -21.02 -59.04
N GLY A 103 11.13 -20.08 -58.56
CA GLY A 103 10.23 -19.12 -59.22
C GLY A 103 8.76 -19.18 -58.73
N VAL A 104 8.40 -18.49 -57.64
CA VAL A 104 7.01 -18.39 -57.10
C VAL A 104 6.60 -16.91 -56.99
N HIS A 105 5.36 -16.58 -57.39
CA HIS A 105 4.83 -15.21 -57.32
C HIS A 105 4.43 -14.78 -55.91
N GLY A 106 4.70 -13.52 -55.59
CA GLY A 106 4.00 -12.77 -54.54
C GLY A 106 3.15 -11.64 -55.15
N SER A 107 2.26 -11.08 -54.34
CA SER A 107 1.60 -9.79 -54.59
C SER A 107 1.62 -8.97 -53.31
N ALA A 108 1.85 -7.66 -53.41
CA ALA A 108 2.03 -6.78 -52.27
C ALA A 108 1.35 -5.43 -52.48
N ALA A 109 0.70 -4.93 -51.41
CA ALA A 109 0.25 -3.55 -51.27
C ALA A 109 0.66 -3.10 -49.85
N ILE A 110 1.67 -2.26 -49.67
CA ILE A 110 1.66 -0.81 -49.92
C ILE A 110 0.53 -0.13 -49.13
N TRP A 111 0.78 0.08 -47.84
CA TRP A 111 -0.06 0.91 -46.97
C TRP A 111 0.43 2.36 -47.03
N LYS A 112 -0.45 3.31 -47.38
CA LYS A 112 -0.23 4.75 -47.19
C LYS A 112 -1.18 5.28 -46.10
N PRO A 113 -0.72 6.14 -45.17
CA PRO A 113 -1.58 6.71 -44.13
C PRO A 113 -2.51 7.78 -44.70
N LYS A 114 -3.68 7.95 -44.08
CA LYS A 114 -4.55 9.13 -44.24
C LYS A 114 -5.09 9.61 -42.89
N SER A 115 -5.40 10.90 -42.85
CA SER A 115 -5.64 11.71 -41.65
C SER A 115 -7.11 11.72 -41.18
N TYR A 116 -7.31 12.16 -39.94
CA TYR A 116 -8.61 12.45 -39.33
C TYR A 116 -9.45 13.45 -40.15
N GLY A 117 -10.78 13.30 -40.07
CA GLY A 117 -11.77 14.29 -40.49
C GLY A 117 -13.16 13.93 -39.95
N THR A 118 -13.85 14.87 -39.31
CA THR A 118 -15.21 14.71 -38.77
C THR A 118 -16.27 15.21 -39.75
N ALA A 119 -17.29 14.40 -40.03
CA ALA A 119 -18.51 14.83 -40.74
C ALA A 119 -19.73 14.01 -40.29
N SER A 120 -20.93 14.48 -40.65
CA SER A 120 -22.22 14.00 -40.14
C SER A 120 -22.93 12.97 -41.03
N GLY A 121 -23.82 12.22 -40.38
CA GLY A 121 -24.89 11.33 -40.87
C GLY A 121 -25.34 11.36 -42.34
N GLY A 122 -25.68 10.17 -42.83
CA GLY A 122 -26.48 9.91 -44.02
C GLY A 122 -27.29 8.62 -43.83
N THR A 123 -28.57 8.64 -44.17
CA THR A 123 -29.47 7.47 -44.15
C THR A 123 -29.20 6.54 -45.34
N VAL A 124 -29.47 5.24 -45.17
CA VAL A 124 -29.51 4.26 -46.26
C VAL A 124 -30.82 3.47 -46.17
N THR A 125 -31.44 3.22 -47.31
CA THR A 125 -32.79 2.65 -47.47
C THR A 125 -32.80 1.12 -47.47
N GLU A 126 -34.01 0.56 -47.32
CA GLU A 126 -34.32 -0.86 -47.46
C GLU A 126 -34.10 -1.37 -48.89
N VAL A 127 -33.96 -2.70 -49.02
CA VAL A 127 -34.11 -3.45 -50.29
C VAL A 127 -34.91 -4.71 -49.98
N GLU A 128 -35.93 -4.99 -50.79
CA GLU A 128 -36.92 -6.05 -50.54
C GLU A 128 -36.48 -7.47 -50.98
N ASN A 129 -37.24 -8.47 -50.54
CA ASN A 129 -37.05 -9.88 -50.87
C ASN A 129 -37.82 -10.27 -52.16
N VAL A 130 -37.40 -11.37 -52.80
CA VAL A 130 -38.24 -12.16 -53.72
C VAL A 130 -38.13 -13.65 -53.34
N PRO A 131 -39.24 -14.42 -53.22
CA PRO A 131 -39.24 -15.76 -52.62
C PRO A 131 -39.22 -16.91 -53.64
N VAL A 132 -39.11 -18.16 -53.15
CA VAL A 132 -39.27 -19.39 -53.97
C VAL A 132 -40.06 -20.48 -53.21
N GLY A 133 -41.17 -20.92 -53.83
CA GLY A 133 -41.58 -22.33 -53.93
C GLY A 133 -42.16 -23.06 -52.71
N GLU A 134 -43.47 -23.33 -52.73
CA GLU A 134 -44.12 -24.37 -51.93
C GLU A 134 -43.98 -25.77 -52.58
N GLY A 135 -44.15 -26.87 -51.82
CA GLY A 135 -44.26 -28.19 -52.43
C GLY A 135 -44.36 -29.41 -51.49
N VAL A 136 -45.59 -29.89 -51.27
CA VAL A 136 -45.95 -31.24 -50.74
C VAL A 136 -45.57 -31.54 -49.27
N GLY A 137 -46.48 -32.19 -48.54
CA GLY A 137 -46.26 -32.62 -47.16
C GLY A 137 -46.88 -33.99 -46.85
N ALA A 138 -46.62 -34.51 -45.66
CA ALA A 138 -47.22 -35.73 -45.12
C ALA A 138 -47.56 -35.55 -43.63
N ASN A 139 -48.76 -35.97 -43.22
CA ASN A 139 -49.26 -35.76 -41.85
C ASN A 139 -48.82 -36.90 -40.92
N VAL A 140 -48.22 -36.56 -39.77
CA VAL A 140 -48.24 -37.39 -38.57
C VAL A 140 -48.57 -36.50 -37.36
N ALA A 141 -49.80 -36.66 -36.86
CA ALA A 141 -50.23 -36.20 -35.54
C ALA A 141 -50.04 -37.36 -34.54
N SER A 142 -49.81 -37.14 -33.23
CA SER A 142 -49.52 -35.91 -32.48
C SER A 142 -49.09 -36.25 -31.06
N THR A 143 -48.23 -35.44 -30.45
CA THR A 143 -48.20 -35.30 -28.99
C THR A 143 -47.94 -33.84 -28.65
N GLN A 144 -48.99 -33.12 -28.24
CA GLN A 144 -48.86 -31.72 -27.82
C GLN A 144 -48.24 -31.65 -26.42
N ASN A 145 -47.25 -30.77 -26.22
CA ASN A 145 -47.03 -30.09 -24.95
C ASN A 145 -46.14 -28.83 -25.10
N ALA A 146 -46.69 -27.67 -24.74
CA ALA A 146 -45.99 -26.46 -24.29
C ALA A 146 -44.82 -25.85 -25.12
N SER A 147 -44.96 -25.68 -26.44
CA SER A 147 -44.01 -24.89 -27.27
C SER A 147 -44.41 -23.40 -27.41
N GLY A 148 -44.64 -22.69 -26.29
CA GLY A 148 -45.21 -21.32 -26.30
C GLY A 148 -44.32 -20.17 -25.82
N ILE A 149 -43.14 -20.44 -25.23
CA ILE A 149 -42.42 -19.46 -24.38
C ILE A 149 -41.37 -18.63 -25.15
N GLY A 150 -40.74 -19.18 -26.20
CA GLY A 150 -39.54 -18.60 -26.83
C GLY A 150 -39.74 -17.24 -27.53
N THR A 151 -40.93 -16.95 -28.05
CA THR A 151 -41.20 -15.73 -28.82
C THR A 151 -41.40 -14.47 -27.97
N GLY A 152 -41.67 -14.60 -26.67
CA GLY A 152 -41.77 -13.46 -25.74
C GLY A 152 -40.41 -12.91 -25.32
N LEU A 153 -39.50 -13.79 -24.87
CA LEU A 153 -38.19 -13.41 -24.35
C LEU A 153 -37.32 -12.67 -25.39
N SER A 154 -37.36 -13.13 -26.64
CA SER A 154 -36.67 -12.48 -27.76
C SER A 154 -37.14 -11.04 -28.05
N LYS A 155 -38.37 -10.66 -27.68
CA LYS A 155 -38.85 -9.26 -27.75
C LYS A 155 -38.40 -8.40 -26.56
N ILE A 156 -38.14 -9.01 -25.39
CA ILE A 156 -37.75 -8.28 -24.17
C ILE A 156 -36.36 -7.64 -24.28
N PHE A 157 -35.43 -8.28 -25.02
CA PHE A 157 -34.05 -7.80 -25.17
C PHE A 157 -33.74 -7.10 -26.52
N ARG A 158 -34.62 -7.20 -27.52
CA ARG A 158 -34.43 -6.51 -28.83
C ARG A 158 -34.56 -4.98 -28.78
N GLY A 159 -35.09 -4.43 -27.69
CA GLY A 159 -35.11 -3.00 -27.42
C GLY A 159 -34.43 -2.72 -26.08
N ASN A 160 -33.62 -1.67 -26.01
CA ASN A 160 -32.88 -1.30 -24.80
C ASN A 160 -33.82 -0.68 -23.76
N LYS A 161 -34.63 -1.51 -23.07
CA LYS A 161 -35.74 -1.08 -22.17
C LYS A 161 -35.39 0.07 -21.23
N ILE A 162 -34.15 0.13 -20.75
CA ILE A 162 -33.66 1.20 -19.88
C ILE A 162 -33.73 2.59 -20.53
N GLU A 163 -33.55 2.73 -21.84
CA GLU A 163 -33.62 4.03 -22.53
C GLU A 163 -35.02 4.66 -22.37
N ASN A 164 -36.05 3.86 -22.63
CA ASN A 164 -37.47 4.24 -22.55
C ASN A 164 -37.99 4.43 -21.11
N PHE A 165 -37.28 3.94 -20.08
CA PHE A 165 -37.68 4.07 -18.68
C PHE A 165 -37.51 5.51 -18.18
N THR A 166 -38.60 6.28 -18.09
CA THR A 166 -38.58 7.69 -17.67
C THR A 166 -38.58 7.83 -16.15
N VAL A 167 -37.53 8.43 -15.57
CA VAL A 167 -37.47 8.69 -14.12
C VAL A 167 -38.29 9.93 -13.76
N ASP A 168 -39.22 9.76 -12.83
CA ASP A 168 -40.15 10.77 -12.32
C ASP A 168 -40.29 10.68 -10.78
N ASN A 169 -41.20 11.47 -10.20
CA ASN A 169 -41.48 11.47 -8.76
C ASN A 169 -42.16 10.18 -8.24
N SER A 170 -42.60 9.27 -9.12
CA SER A 170 -43.12 7.94 -8.77
C SER A 170 -42.05 6.84 -8.87
N THR A 171 -40.85 7.17 -9.35
CA THR A 171 -39.78 6.23 -9.62
C THR A 171 -38.91 6.00 -8.39
N TYR A 172 -38.85 4.74 -7.94
CA TYR A 172 -38.02 4.28 -6.85
C TYR A 172 -36.91 3.35 -7.37
N SER A 173 -35.87 3.24 -6.56
CA SER A 173 -34.79 2.28 -6.73
C SER A 173 -34.62 1.48 -5.45
N ARG A 174 -34.26 0.21 -5.58
CA ARG A 174 -33.79 -0.63 -4.47
C ARG A 174 -32.44 -1.24 -4.86
N ALA A 175 -31.46 -1.16 -3.96
CA ALA A 175 -30.12 -1.69 -4.19
C ALA A 175 -29.70 -2.61 -3.04
N GLN A 176 -29.42 -3.88 -3.35
CA GLN A 176 -29.00 -4.89 -2.39
C GLN A 176 -27.55 -5.30 -2.66
N ILE A 177 -26.70 -5.32 -1.63
CA ILE A 177 -25.34 -5.85 -1.76
C ILE A 177 -25.44 -7.39 -1.87
N ARG A 178 -24.78 -7.98 -2.87
CA ARG A 178 -24.78 -9.45 -3.10
C ARG A 178 -23.45 -10.10 -2.73
N ALA A 179 -22.34 -9.39 -2.89
CA ALA A 179 -21.03 -9.80 -2.41
C ALA A 179 -20.16 -8.58 -2.10
N THR A 180 -19.34 -8.70 -1.06
CA THR A 180 -18.36 -7.70 -0.67
C THR A 180 -17.27 -8.32 0.20
N PHE A 181 -16.02 -7.92 0.00
CA PHE A 181 -14.91 -8.27 0.89
C PHE A 181 -14.61 -7.13 1.86
N TYR A 182 -13.64 -7.31 2.77
CA TYR A 182 -13.21 -6.28 3.72
C TYR A 182 -12.87 -4.93 3.03
N PRO A 183 -13.01 -3.80 3.76
CA PRO A 183 -12.45 -2.51 3.37
C PRO A 183 -10.95 -2.60 3.04
N LYS A 184 -10.42 -1.64 2.27
CA LYS A 184 -9.01 -1.62 1.90
C LYS A 184 -8.09 -1.36 3.12
N PHE A 185 -7.47 -2.44 3.60
CA PHE A 185 -6.43 -2.45 4.63
C PHE A 185 -5.01 -2.28 4.04
N GLU A 186 -4.03 -1.90 4.87
CA GLU A 186 -2.74 -1.39 4.39
C GLU A 186 -1.62 -2.43 4.22
N ASN A 187 -0.56 -2.01 3.51
CA ASN A 187 0.68 -2.77 3.40
C ASN A 187 1.68 -2.27 4.46
N GLU A 188 2.58 -3.15 4.90
CA GLU A 188 3.74 -2.90 5.79
C GLU A 188 4.62 -1.65 5.47
N LYS A 189 4.45 -1.00 4.31
CA LYS A 189 5.27 0.13 3.86
C LYS A 189 4.93 1.48 4.53
N SER A 190 3.94 1.52 5.43
CA SER A 190 3.46 2.73 6.10
C SER A 190 3.00 2.42 7.53
N ASP A 191 3.84 1.71 8.28
CA ASP A 191 3.35 0.76 9.30
C ASP A 191 3.94 0.95 10.71
N GLN A 192 4.96 1.80 10.94
CA GLN A 192 5.49 1.96 12.31
C GLN A 192 4.46 2.56 13.27
N GLU A 193 3.70 3.57 12.83
CA GLU A 193 2.58 4.13 13.59
C GLU A 193 1.48 3.08 13.84
N ILE A 194 1.11 2.30 12.81
CA ILE A 194 0.08 1.26 12.89
C ILE A 194 0.50 0.14 13.85
N ARG A 195 1.76 -0.34 13.77
CA ARG A 195 2.34 -1.31 14.71
C ARG A 195 2.36 -0.79 16.14
N THR A 196 2.82 0.44 16.35
CA THR A 196 2.85 1.04 17.69
C THR A 196 1.44 1.20 18.24
N ARG A 197 0.47 1.66 17.42
CA ARG A 197 -0.95 1.73 17.79
C ARG A 197 -1.55 0.35 18.11
N MET A 198 -1.25 -0.69 17.31
CA MET A 198 -1.65 -2.07 17.60
C MET A 198 -1.07 -2.56 18.94
N ILE A 199 0.24 -2.43 19.14
CA ILE A 199 0.92 -2.84 20.39
C ILE A 199 0.38 -2.05 21.58
N GLU A 200 0.09 -0.76 21.43
CA GLU A 200 -0.48 0.09 22.48
C GLU A 200 -1.92 -0.27 22.84
N LEU A 201 -2.78 -0.55 21.86
CA LEU A 201 -4.18 -0.92 22.12
C LEU A 201 -4.27 -2.30 22.81
N VAL A 202 -3.39 -3.24 22.46
CA VAL A 202 -3.20 -4.49 23.20
C VAL A 202 -2.60 -4.24 24.59
N ALA A 203 -1.58 -3.37 24.71
CA ALA A 203 -0.96 -3.05 25.99
C ALA A 203 -1.89 -2.33 26.99
N LYS A 204 -2.87 -1.58 26.48
CA LYS A 204 -3.93 -0.93 27.26
C LYS A 204 -5.08 -1.89 27.62
N GLY A 205 -5.02 -3.15 27.20
CA GLY A 205 -6.05 -4.16 27.44
C GLY A 205 -7.36 -3.90 26.67
N LEU A 206 -7.32 -3.12 25.59
CA LEU A 206 -8.51 -2.76 24.82
C LEU A 206 -8.79 -3.81 23.72
N ALA A 207 -7.76 -4.24 23.00
CA ALA A 207 -7.87 -5.16 21.86
C ALA A 207 -7.02 -6.42 22.05
N THR A 208 -7.35 -7.48 21.30
CA THR A 208 -6.42 -8.58 20.99
C THR A 208 -5.85 -8.34 19.59
N LEU A 209 -4.56 -8.60 19.36
CA LEU A 209 -3.99 -8.66 18.02
C LEU A 209 -4.17 -10.08 17.46
N GLU A 210 -4.86 -10.20 16.35
CA GLU A 210 -5.03 -11.44 15.60
C GLU A 210 -4.10 -11.47 14.38
N VAL A 211 -3.53 -12.64 14.08
CA VAL A 211 -2.73 -12.88 12.88
C VAL A 211 -3.18 -14.16 12.20
N SER A 212 -3.27 -14.17 10.88
CA SER A 212 -3.57 -15.36 10.08
C SER A 212 -2.62 -15.51 8.89
N LEU A 213 -2.46 -16.73 8.37
CA LEU A 213 -1.67 -16.97 7.15
C LEU A 213 -2.32 -16.25 5.97
N LYS A 214 -1.52 -15.51 5.18
CA LYS A 214 -1.95 -15.17 3.82
C LYS A 214 -1.50 -16.26 2.85
N HIS A 215 -2.44 -17.15 2.54
CA HIS A 215 -2.39 -18.03 1.37
C HIS A 215 -2.20 -17.23 0.08
N SER A 216 -1.82 -17.88 -1.02
CA SER A 216 -1.63 -17.20 -2.32
C SER A 216 -2.58 -17.76 -3.38
N GLY A 217 -3.60 -16.99 -3.74
CA GLY A 217 -4.57 -17.39 -4.77
C GLY A 217 -5.40 -16.21 -5.27
N SER A 218 -6.66 -16.50 -5.55
CA SER A 218 -7.66 -15.59 -6.09
C SER A 218 -8.74 -15.27 -5.05
N LEU A 219 -9.21 -14.03 -4.95
CA LEU A 219 -10.38 -13.73 -4.12
C LEU A 219 -11.65 -14.27 -4.80
N PHE A 220 -12.25 -15.29 -4.18
CA PHE A 220 -13.52 -15.89 -4.58
C PHE A 220 -14.58 -15.65 -3.50
N MET A 221 -15.79 -15.30 -3.91
CA MET A 221 -16.91 -15.00 -3.02
C MET A 221 -18.18 -15.69 -3.51
N TYR A 222 -19.00 -16.17 -2.58
CA TYR A 222 -20.20 -16.93 -2.87
C TYR A 222 -21.32 -16.59 -1.88
N ALA A 223 -22.52 -16.33 -2.38
CA ALA A 223 -23.67 -15.88 -1.58
C ALA A 223 -24.90 -16.81 -1.69
N GLY A 224 -24.70 -18.04 -2.16
CA GLY A 224 -25.76 -18.94 -2.60
C GLY A 224 -25.90 -18.97 -4.13
N HIS A 225 -26.81 -19.80 -4.63
CA HIS A 225 -27.07 -19.98 -6.06
C HIS A 225 -27.84 -18.82 -6.69
N GLU A 226 -28.89 -18.31 -6.02
CA GLU A 226 -29.49 -17.02 -6.37
C GLU A 226 -28.54 -15.87 -5.98
N GLY A 227 -27.83 -16.01 -4.87
CA GLY A 227 -26.91 -14.99 -4.36
C GLY A 227 -25.84 -14.60 -5.39
N GLY A 228 -25.26 -15.61 -6.04
CA GLY A 228 -24.27 -15.50 -7.10
C GLY A 228 -22.86 -15.89 -6.67
N ALA A 229 -22.03 -16.17 -7.67
CA ALA A 229 -20.61 -16.47 -7.53
C ALA A 229 -19.77 -15.34 -8.14
N TYR A 230 -18.78 -14.85 -7.38
CA TYR A 230 -18.07 -13.60 -7.69
C TYR A 230 -16.55 -13.77 -7.51
N ALA A 231 -15.79 -13.14 -8.40
CA ALA A 231 -14.35 -12.94 -8.27
C ALA A 231 -14.05 -11.48 -7.89
N LYS A 232 -12.80 -11.15 -7.56
CA LYS A 232 -12.29 -9.83 -7.15
C LYS A 232 -12.95 -8.60 -7.81
N ASN A 233 -13.23 -8.63 -9.12
CA ASN A 233 -13.78 -7.52 -9.92
C ASN A 233 -14.79 -7.98 -11.01
N SER A 234 -15.20 -9.26 -11.01
CA SER A 234 -15.94 -9.89 -12.11
C SER A 234 -16.84 -11.04 -11.61
N PHE A 235 -17.76 -11.49 -12.46
CA PHE A 235 -18.66 -12.62 -12.18
C PHE A 235 -19.02 -13.34 -13.49
N GLY A 236 -19.51 -14.58 -13.42
CA GLY A 236 -19.97 -15.32 -14.58
C GLY A 236 -18.88 -15.54 -15.63
N ASN A 237 -17.72 -16.05 -15.19
CA ASN A 237 -16.55 -16.34 -16.02
C ASN A 237 -15.82 -17.61 -15.49
N ILE A 238 -14.69 -17.97 -16.10
CA ILE A 238 -13.90 -19.12 -15.67
C ILE A 238 -13.44 -19.05 -14.21
N TYR A 239 -13.04 -17.87 -13.71
CA TYR A 239 -12.65 -17.68 -12.31
C TYR A 239 -13.77 -18.07 -11.34
N THR A 240 -15.01 -17.66 -11.61
CA THR A 240 -16.16 -18.03 -10.75
C THR A 240 -16.63 -19.46 -10.97
N ALA A 241 -16.47 -20.03 -12.17
CA ALA A 241 -16.77 -21.45 -12.43
C ALA A 241 -15.80 -22.37 -11.67
N VAL A 242 -14.50 -22.07 -11.69
CA VAL A 242 -13.48 -22.79 -10.93
C VAL A 242 -13.72 -22.67 -9.41
N GLY A 243 -14.09 -21.47 -8.93
CA GLY A 243 -14.44 -21.28 -7.52
C GLY A 243 -15.64 -22.12 -7.06
N VAL A 244 -16.72 -22.15 -7.86
CA VAL A 244 -17.90 -22.99 -7.59
C VAL A 244 -17.56 -24.48 -7.64
N PHE A 245 -16.72 -24.91 -8.60
CA PHE A 245 -16.23 -26.29 -8.67
C PHE A 245 -15.45 -26.69 -7.41
N VAL A 246 -14.44 -25.90 -7.03
CA VAL A 246 -13.57 -26.24 -5.89
C VAL A 246 -14.36 -26.23 -4.58
N LEU A 247 -15.24 -25.25 -4.35
CA LEU A 247 -16.13 -25.23 -3.19
C LEU A 247 -17.09 -26.45 -3.20
N GLY A 248 -17.67 -26.79 -4.35
CA GLY A 248 -18.48 -27.99 -4.52
C GLY A 248 -17.72 -29.29 -4.22
N ARG A 249 -16.43 -29.36 -4.58
CA ARG A 249 -15.54 -30.50 -4.27
C ARG A 249 -15.22 -30.58 -2.78
N MET A 250 -14.96 -29.45 -2.10
CA MET A 250 -14.76 -29.44 -0.64
C MET A 250 -15.97 -30.02 0.10
N PHE A 251 -17.21 -29.73 -0.36
CA PHE A 251 -18.41 -30.36 0.20
C PHE A 251 -18.43 -31.89 0.01
N ARG A 252 -17.90 -32.43 -1.10
CA ARG A 252 -17.77 -33.89 -1.30
C ARG A 252 -16.70 -34.50 -0.40
N GLU A 253 -15.52 -33.89 -0.34
CA GLU A 253 -14.42 -34.32 0.54
C GLU A 253 -14.87 -34.35 2.02
N ALA A 254 -15.74 -33.42 2.43
CA ALA A 254 -16.17 -33.28 3.82
C ALA A 254 -17.47 -34.02 4.21
N TRP A 255 -18.37 -34.32 3.26
CA TRP A 255 -19.69 -34.92 3.53
C TRP A 255 -19.99 -36.20 2.73
N GLY A 256 -19.15 -36.59 1.77
CA GLY A 256 -19.31 -37.80 0.97
C GLY A 256 -20.68 -37.86 0.27
N ALA A 257 -21.42 -38.94 0.51
CA ALA A 257 -22.76 -39.14 -0.05
C ALA A 257 -23.80 -38.08 0.38
N GLU A 258 -23.63 -37.42 1.54
CA GLU A 258 -24.54 -36.35 1.96
C GLU A 258 -24.28 -34.99 1.27
N ALA A 259 -23.19 -34.86 0.49
CA ALA A 259 -22.73 -33.58 -0.02
C ALA A 259 -23.77 -32.82 -0.83
N SER A 260 -24.54 -33.52 -1.67
CA SER A 260 -25.61 -32.92 -2.49
C SER A 260 -26.70 -32.26 -1.63
N LYS A 261 -27.16 -32.95 -0.59
CA LYS A 261 -28.12 -32.42 0.40
C LYS A 261 -27.52 -31.24 1.16
N LYS A 262 -26.26 -31.35 1.61
CA LYS A 262 -25.56 -30.32 2.40
C LYS A 262 -25.28 -29.06 1.59
N GLN A 263 -25.03 -29.19 0.29
CA GLN A 263 -24.91 -28.08 -0.67
C GLN A 263 -26.21 -27.28 -0.79
N SER A 264 -27.36 -27.94 -0.94
CA SER A 264 -28.66 -27.24 -0.99
C SER A 264 -29.07 -26.63 0.36
N GLU A 265 -28.83 -27.34 1.48
CA GLU A 265 -28.99 -26.78 2.84
C GLU A 265 -28.11 -25.52 3.03
N PHE A 266 -26.91 -25.50 2.46
CA PHE A 266 -25.98 -24.37 2.56
C PHE A 266 -26.42 -23.17 1.72
N ASN A 267 -26.86 -23.38 0.48
CA ASN A 267 -27.41 -22.32 -0.37
C ASN A 267 -28.61 -21.64 0.31
N ASN A 268 -29.57 -22.44 0.77
CA ASN A 268 -30.76 -21.94 1.47
C ASN A 268 -30.38 -21.15 2.73
N PHE A 269 -29.34 -21.59 3.45
CA PHE A 269 -28.84 -20.87 4.63
C PHE A 269 -28.20 -19.51 4.27
N LEU A 270 -27.35 -19.46 3.24
CA LEU A 270 -26.74 -18.19 2.80
C LEU A 270 -27.81 -17.20 2.31
N GLU A 271 -28.78 -17.67 1.53
CA GLU A 271 -29.81 -16.82 0.94
C GLU A 271 -30.80 -16.30 1.99
N ALA A 272 -31.28 -17.16 2.90
CA ALA A 272 -32.23 -16.77 3.94
C ALA A 272 -31.64 -15.79 4.98
N ASN A 273 -30.33 -15.85 5.24
CA ASN A 273 -29.64 -14.93 6.16
C ASN A 273 -28.93 -13.77 5.42
N HIS A 274 -29.08 -13.69 4.08
CA HIS A 274 -28.40 -12.72 3.22
C HIS A 274 -26.88 -12.65 3.45
N MET A 275 -26.21 -13.79 3.40
CA MET A 275 -24.79 -13.95 3.71
C MET A 275 -23.93 -14.17 2.47
N CYS A 276 -22.73 -13.59 2.48
CA CYS A 276 -21.66 -13.86 1.52
C CYS A 276 -20.45 -14.44 2.26
N ILE A 277 -19.95 -15.59 1.79
CA ILE A 277 -18.65 -16.13 2.21
C ILE A 277 -17.56 -15.63 1.27
N SER A 278 -16.40 -15.27 1.82
CA SER A 278 -15.21 -14.87 1.07
C SER A 278 -14.07 -15.84 1.36
N MET A 279 -13.37 -16.27 0.31
CA MET A 279 -12.31 -17.26 0.36
C MET A 279 -11.11 -16.81 -0.48
N GLU A 280 -9.91 -17.25 -0.09
CA GLU A 280 -8.81 -17.37 -1.05
C GLU A 280 -8.98 -18.73 -1.78
N LEU A 281 -9.18 -18.68 -3.09
CA LEU A 281 -9.21 -19.81 -4.01
C LEU A 281 -7.77 -20.12 -4.45
N VAL A 282 -7.23 -21.22 -3.95
CA VAL A 282 -5.85 -21.66 -4.19
C VAL A 282 -5.85 -22.76 -5.23
N THR A 283 -5.35 -22.47 -6.43
CA THR A 283 -5.26 -23.43 -7.53
C THR A 283 -4.10 -23.12 -8.48
N ALA A 284 -3.59 -24.13 -9.18
CA ALA A 284 -2.63 -23.97 -10.27
C ALA A 284 -3.28 -23.68 -11.65
N VAL A 285 -4.61 -23.75 -11.75
CA VAL A 285 -5.36 -23.69 -13.03
C VAL A 285 -5.59 -22.27 -13.53
N LEU A 286 -5.70 -21.29 -12.63
CA LEU A 286 -5.98 -19.87 -12.94
C LEU A 286 -4.71 -19.02 -13.16
N GLY A 287 -3.53 -19.61 -13.01
CA GLY A 287 -2.23 -18.97 -13.26
C GLY A 287 -1.28 -18.94 -12.05
N ASP A 288 -0.09 -18.39 -12.26
CA ASP A 288 1.00 -18.39 -11.27
C ASP A 288 0.99 -17.15 -10.35
N HIS A 289 0.62 -17.34 -9.07
CA HIS A 289 0.52 -16.26 -8.07
C HIS A 289 1.76 -16.16 -7.14
N GLY A 290 2.35 -17.30 -6.76
CA GLY A 290 3.51 -17.37 -5.85
C GLY A 290 4.27 -18.69 -6.01
N GLN A 291 3.76 -19.76 -5.40
CA GLN A 291 4.15 -21.15 -5.69
C GLN A 291 2.91 -21.89 -6.22
N ARG A 292 3.10 -22.84 -7.15
CA ARG A 292 2.02 -23.68 -7.68
C ARG A 292 1.57 -24.66 -6.58
N PRO A 293 0.28 -24.66 -6.18
CA PRO A 293 -0.19 -25.54 -5.12
C PRO A 293 -0.33 -26.99 -5.61
N GLN A 294 -0.17 -27.93 -4.68
CA GLN A 294 -0.30 -29.36 -4.94
C GLN A 294 -1.78 -29.77 -5.00
N GLU A 295 -2.59 -29.27 -4.05
CA GLU A 295 -4.05 -29.40 -4.04
C GLU A 295 -4.73 -28.14 -4.62
N ASP A 296 -5.91 -28.29 -5.19
CA ASP A 296 -6.79 -27.17 -5.53
C ASP A 296 -7.89 -27.07 -4.44
N TYR A 297 -7.93 -25.96 -3.69
CA TYR A 297 -8.82 -25.80 -2.53
C TYR A 297 -9.26 -24.34 -2.31
N VAL A 298 -10.26 -24.15 -1.44
CA VAL A 298 -10.67 -22.84 -0.93
C VAL A 298 -10.43 -22.78 0.58
N VAL A 299 -10.03 -21.62 1.09
CA VAL A 299 -9.92 -21.35 2.54
C VAL A 299 -10.72 -20.11 2.89
N VAL A 300 -11.58 -20.19 3.90
CA VAL A 300 -12.46 -19.08 4.30
C VAL A 300 -11.66 -17.99 4.98
N THR A 301 -11.77 -16.76 4.48
CA THR A 301 -11.06 -15.57 4.96
C THR A 301 -11.99 -14.49 5.51
N ALA A 302 -13.26 -14.49 5.12
CA ALA A 302 -14.31 -13.69 5.75
C ALA A 302 -15.69 -14.36 5.60
N VAL A 303 -16.59 -14.07 6.52
CA VAL A 303 -18.03 -14.31 6.39
C VAL A 303 -18.73 -12.98 6.67
N THR A 304 -19.70 -12.62 5.83
CA THR A 304 -20.30 -11.28 5.82
C THR A 304 -21.82 -11.34 5.71
N GLU A 305 -22.53 -10.65 6.60
CA GLU A 305 -23.98 -10.44 6.52
C GLU A 305 -24.29 -9.15 5.75
N LEU A 306 -25.21 -9.26 4.78
CA LEU A 306 -25.56 -8.25 3.77
C LEU A 306 -27.03 -7.79 3.87
N GLY A 307 -27.57 -7.75 5.09
CA GLY A 307 -28.90 -7.20 5.36
C GLY A 307 -29.01 -5.69 5.09
N ASN A 308 -30.13 -5.07 5.47
CA ASN A 308 -30.48 -3.67 5.13
C ASN A 308 -29.54 -2.57 5.73
N GLY A 309 -28.42 -2.92 6.36
CA GLY A 309 -27.47 -1.99 6.99
C GLY A 309 -26.04 -2.07 6.43
N LYS A 310 -25.09 -1.44 7.14
CA LYS A 310 -23.64 -1.53 6.85
C LYS A 310 -23.23 -3.02 6.94
N PRO A 311 -22.61 -3.61 5.89
CA PRO A 311 -22.15 -4.99 5.91
C PRO A 311 -21.38 -5.35 7.18
N LYS A 312 -21.86 -6.37 7.90
CA LYS A 312 -21.23 -6.90 9.13
C LYS A 312 -20.32 -8.06 8.77
N PHE A 313 -19.13 -8.11 9.35
CA PHE A 313 -18.18 -9.20 9.15
C PHE A 313 -18.04 -9.99 10.44
N TYR A 314 -18.05 -11.32 10.33
CA TYR A 314 -17.88 -12.21 11.47
C TYR A 314 -16.48 -12.08 12.09
N SER A 315 -16.44 -12.15 13.42
CA SER A 315 -15.23 -12.36 14.20
C SER A 315 -14.64 -13.75 13.91
N THR A 316 -13.37 -13.97 14.23
CA THR A 316 -12.74 -15.28 14.02
C THR A 316 -13.42 -16.45 14.76
N PRO A 317 -13.86 -16.31 16.03
CA PRO A 317 -14.66 -17.34 16.68
C PRO A 317 -15.91 -17.71 15.86
N GLU A 318 -16.66 -16.73 15.34
CA GLU A 318 -17.83 -16.98 14.49
C GLU A 318 -17.47 -17.61 13.14
N ILE A 319 -16.38 -17.18 12.49
CA ILE A 319 -15.86 -17.80 11.26
C ILE A 319 -15.48 -19.27 11.53
N ILE A 320 -14.82 -19.58 12.65
CA ILE A 320 -14.44 -20.95 13.03
C ILE A 320 -15.70 -21.79 13.29
N ALA A 321 -16.68 -21.27 14.03
CA ALA A 321 -17.95 -21.96 14.30
C ALA A 321 -18.71 -22.26 13.00
N PHE A 322 -18.84 -21.27 12.13
CA PHE A 322 -19.44 -21.39 10.80
C PHE A 322 -18.72 -22.44 9.94
N CYS A 323 -17.39 -22.37 9.85
CA CYS A 323 -16.60 -23.30 9.06
C CYS A 323 -16.70 -24.73 9.60
N ARG A 324 -16.66 -24.94 10.92
CA ARG A 324 -16.80 -26.28 11.52
C ARG A 324 -18.21 -26.85 11.36
N ARG A 325 -19.26 -26.01 11.47
CA ARG A 325 -20.66 -26.39 11.19
C ARG A 325 -20.84 -26.90 9.75
N TRP A 326 -20.24 -26.24 8.77
CA TRP A 326 -20.36 -26.59 7.35
C TRP A 326 -19.24 -27.50 6.83
N ARG A 327 -18.24 -27.81 7.67
CA ARG A 327 -16.98 -28.50 7.35
C ARG A 327 -16.15 -27.84 6.23
N LEU A 328 -16.19 -26.50 6.16
CA LEU A 328 -15.40 -25.69 5.23
C LEU A 328 -13.99 -25.43 5.78
N PRO A 329 -12.97 -25.23 4.93
CA PRO A 329 -11.61 -25.07 5.44
C PRO A 329 -11.35 -23.73 6.15
N THR A 330 -11.04 -23.81 7.46
CA THR A 330 -10.48 -22.71 8.26
C THR A 330 -9.01 -22.47 7.96
N ASN A 331 -8.61 -21.19 8.02
CA ASN A 331 -7.22 -20.72 8.04
C ASN A 331 -6.53 -21.06 9.39
N HIS A 332 -5.18 -20.99 9.43
CA HIS A 332 -4.40 -21.00 10.67
C HIS A 332 -4.40 -19.57 11.26
N VAL A 333 -4.75 -19.45 12.53
CA VAL A 333 -4.87 -18.17 13.24
C VAL A 333 -4.12 -18.20 14.57
N TRP A 334 -3.50 -17.07 14.93
CA TRP A 334 -2.81 -16.82 16.19
C TRP A 334 -3.39 -15.56 16.87
N LEU A 335 -3.51 -15.59 18.19
CA LEU A 335 -3.91 -14.44 19.00
C LEU A 335 -2.77 -14.00 19.93
N PHE A 336 -2.59 -12.69 20.04
CA PHE A 336 -1.59 -12.03 20.88
C PHE A 336 -2.32 -10.96 21.72
N SER A 337 -2.62 -11.29 22.98
CA SER A 337 -3.45 -10.51 23.89
C SER A 337 -2.66 -9.67 24.90
N THR A 338 -1.31 -9.72 24.85
CA THR A 338 -0.43 -8.94 25.74
C THR A 338 0.53 -8.07 24.96
N ARG A 339 1.02 -6.98 25.58
CA ARG A 339 2.11 -6.15 25.01
C ARG A 339 3.31 -7.00 24.61
N LYS A 340 3.63 -8.03 25.40
CA LYS A 340 4.79 -8.90 25.24
C LYS A 340 4.63 -9.79 24.01
N SER A 341 3.54 -10.55 23.93
CA SER A 341 3.26 -11.44 22.81
C SER A 341 3.08 -10.66 21.49
N ALA A 342 2.38 -9.52 21.50
CA ALA A 342 2.22 -8.66 20.32
C ALA A 342 3.55 -8.03 19.85
N THR A 343 4.42 -7.58 20.77
CA THR A 343 5.75 -7.06 20.39
C THR A 343 6.66 -8.18 19.86
N SER A 344 6.63 -9.36 20.51
CA SER A 344 7.37 -10.54 20.06
C SER A 344 6.92 -11.02 18.68
N PHE A 345 5.63 -10.94 18.36
CA PHE A 345 5.12 -11.23 17.01
C PHE A 345 5.80 -10.36 15.95
N PHE A 346 5.79 -9.03 16.11
CA PHE A 346 6.41 -8.14 15.14
C PHE A 346 7.94 -8.31 15.06
N ALA A 347 8.62 -8.58 16.19
CA ALA A 347 10.05 -8.89 16.20
C ALA A 347 10.37 -10.21 15.48
N ALA A 348 9.54 -11.25 15.65
CA ALA A 348 9.69 -12.52 14.95
C ALA A 348 9.42 -12.41 13.45
N TYR A 349 8.42 -11.63 13.03
CA TYR A 349 8.22 -11.33 11.61
C TYR A 349 9.41 -10.56 11.03
N ASP A 350 9.92 -9.53 11.71
CA ASP A 350 11.09 -8.77 11.23
C ASP A 350 12.35 -9.65 11.13
N ALA A 351 12.49 -10.65 12.01
CA ALA A 351 13.53 -11.68 11.97
C ALA A 351 13.31 -12.77 10.89
N LEU A 352 12.13 -12.86 10.28
CA LEU A 352 11.77 -13.86 9.27
C LEU A 352 11.46 -13.27 7.88
N CYS A 353 11.21 -11.98 7.75
CA CYS A 353 10.66 -11.38 6.54
C CYS A 353 11.51 -11.56 5.26
N GLU A 354 12.81 -11.87 5.39
CA GLU A 354 13.72 -12.12 4.26
C GLU A 354 13.99 -13.59 3.92
N GLU A 355 13.74 -14.54 4.82
CA GLU A 355 14.05 -15.97 4.62
C GLU A 355 12.93 -16.93 5.06
N GLY A 356 11.79 -16.39 5.48
CA GLY A 356 10.64 -17.14 5.98
C GLY A 356 10.02 -18.07 4.93
N THR A 357 9.83 -19.31 5.37
CA THR A 357 9.02 -20.37 4.75
C THR A 357 7.86 -20.74 5.67
N ALA A 358 6.80 -21.36 5.14
CA ALA A 358 5.59 -21.70 5.89
C ALA A 358 5.89 -22.47 7.19
N THR A 359 6.71 -23.53 7.15
CA THR A 359 7.08 -24.27 8.38
C THR A 359 7.84 -23.39 9.39
N SER A 360 8.79 -22.56 8.92
CA SER A 360 9.56 -21.70 9.82
C SER A 360 8.74 -20.59 10.47
N VAL A 361 7.73 -20.08 9.76
CA VAL A 361 6.84 -19.01 10.21
C VAL A 361 5.80 -19.56 11.17
N SER A 362 5.04 -20.61 10.78
CA SER A 362 4.02 -21.18 11.66
C SER A 362 4.63 -21.65 12.98
N LYS A 363 5.76 -22.37 12.97
CA LYS A 363 6.44 -22.79 14.20
C LYS A 363 6.80 -21.61 15.10
N ALA A 364 7.35 -20.52 14.55
CA ALA A 364 7.73 -19.37 15.34
C ALA A 364 6.52 -18.65 15.97
N LEU A 365 5.38 -18.62 15.27
CA LEU A 365 4.14 -18.03 15.78
C LEU A 365 3.44 -18.95 16.80
N ASP A 366 3.43 -20.27 16.57
CA ASP A 366 2.96 -21.27 17.53
C ASP A 366 3.76 -21.25 18.85
N GLU A 367 5.04 -20.85 18.80
CA GLU A 367 5.88 -20.64 19.98
C GLU A 367 5.64 -19.30 20.71
N ILE A 368 5.04 -18.29 20.06
CA ILE A 368 4.91 -16.91 20.59
C ILE A 368 3.48 -16.54 20.99
N ALA A 369 2.47 -17.09 20.31
CA ALA A 369 1.08 -16.73 20.49
C ALA A 369 0.51 -17.17 21.84
N ASP A 370 -0.43 -16.39 22.37
CA ASP A 370 -1.16 -16.75 23.60
C ASP A 370 -2.22 -17.83 23.29
N ILE A 371 -2.78 -17.83 22.07
CA ILE A 371 -3.60 -18.92 21.52
C ILE A 371 -3.19 -19.16 20.05
N SER A 372 -3.00 -20.43 19.68
CA SER A 372 -2.87 -20.87 18.28
C SER A 372 -4.03 -21.80 17.90
N VAL A 373 -4.62 -21.57 16.73
CA VAL A 373 -5.64 -22.43 16.12
C VAL A 373 -5.14 -22.89 14.74
N PRO A 374 -4.77 -24.17 14.57
CA PRO A 374 -4.23 -24.66 13.32
C PRO A 374 -5.27 -24.64 12.19
N GLY A 375 -4.77 -24.42 10.97
CA GLY A 375 -5.57 -24.53 9.74
C GLY A 375 -6.07 -25.95 9.51
N SER A 376 -7.30 -26.06 9.00
CA SER A 376 -7.95 -27.36 8.74
C SER A 376 -7.35 -28.13 7.56
N LYS A 377 -6.86 -27.43 6.53
CA LYS A 377 -5.88 -27.94 5.57
C LYS A 377 -4.52 -27.33 5.88
N ASP A 378 -3.49 -28.17 5.82
CA ASP A 378 -2.09 -27.83 6.08
C ASP A 378 -1.50 -27.06 4.88
N HIS A 379 -1.01 -25.83 5.10
CA HIS A 379 -0.45 -24.99 4.03
C HIS A 379 0.75 -25.64 3.34
N VAL A 380 1.63 -26.34 4.08
CA VAL A 380 2.85 -26.95 3.53
C VAL A 380 2.51 -28.12 2.62
N LYS A 381 1.49 -28.90 2.99
CA LYS A 381 1.00 -30.02 2.16
C LYS A 381 0.22 -29.54 0.94
N ALA A 382 -0.75 -28.62 1.14
CA ALA A 382 -1.68 -28.22 0.09
C ALA A 382 -1.07 -27.18 -0.89
N GLN A 383 -0.35 -26.17 -0.39
CA GLN A 383 0.22 -25.08 -1.19
C GLN A 383 1.76 -25.11 -1.29
N GLY A 384 2.46 -25.55 -0.24
CA GLY A 384 3.91 -25.62 -0.17
C GLY A 384 4.54 -24.67 0.84
N GLU A 385 5.87 -24.58 0.81
CA GLU A 385 6.69 -23.80 1.75
C GLU A 385 6.74 -22.30 1.44
N ILE A 386 6.42 -21.86 0.22
CA ILE A 386 6.44 -20.44 -0.15
C ILE A 386 5.13 -19.78 0.29
N LEU A 387 5.14 -19.30 1.53
CA LEU A 387 4.09 -18.47 2.11
C LEU A 387 4.12 -17.05 1.50
N GLU A 388 2.98 -16.54 1.04
CA GLU A 388 2.90 -15.16 0.53
C GLU A 388 3.12 -14.14 1.64
N GLY A 389 2.54 -14.38 2.82
CA GLY A 389 2.57 -13.41 3.91
C GLY A 389 1.71 -13.78 5.11
N LEU A 390 1.44 -12.76 5.91
CA LEU A 390 0.51 -12.81 7.05
C LEU A 390 -0.45 -11.63 6.95
N VAL A 391 -1.66 -11.79 7.48
CA VAL A 391 -2.60 -10.68 7.71
C VAL A 391 -2.78 -10.52 9.21
N ALA A 392 -2.48 -9.33 9.73
CA ALA A 392 -2.63 -8.99 11.15
C ALA A 392 -3.71 -7.91 11.31
N ARG A 393 -4.61 -8.06 12.28
CA ARG A 393 -5.70 -7.11 12.58
C ARG A 393 -5.99 -7.04 14.07
N LEU A 394 -6.55 -5.93 14.53
CA LEU A 394 -7.16 -5.89 15.87
C LEU A 394 -8.54 -6.55 15.87
N VAL A 395 -8.86 -7.21 16.98
CA VAL A 395 -10.18 -7.77 17.32
C VAL A 395 -10.51 -7.46 18.78
N SER A 396 -11.76 -7.62 19.20
CA SER A 396 -12.19 -7.33 20.58
C SER A 396 -11.40 -8.14 21.62
N LEU A 397 -11.25 -7.60 22.84
CA LEU A 397 -10.58 -8.31 23.94
C LEU A 397 -11.17 -9.71 24.19
N GLU A 398 -12.51 -9.81 24.16
CA GLU A 398 -13.24 -11.05 24.40
C GLU A 398 -13.00 -12.15 23.35
N SER A 399 -12.44 -11.81 22.18
CA SER A 399 -12.15 -12.79 21.11
C SER A 399 -11.28 -13.95 21.60
N SER A 400 -10.38 -13.71 22.56
CA SER A 400 -9.56 -14.76 23.20
C SER A 400 -10.38 -15.72 24.06
N ASN A 401 -11.40 -15.24 24.77
CA ASN A 401 -12.31 -16.08 25.56
C ASN A 401 -13.32 -16.81 24.67
N HIS A 402 -13.82 -16.12 23.63
CA HIS A 402 -14.77 -16.65 22.68
C HIS A 402 -14.18 -17.74 21.80
N ILE A 403 -12.92 -17.62 21.36
CA ILE A 403 -12.28 -18.70 20.58
C ILE A 403 -12.18 -19.99 21.42
N GLU A 404 -11.77 -19.90 22.70
CA GLU A 404 -11.71 -21.06 23.59
C GLU A 404 -13.07 -21.75 23.78
N LYS A 405 -14.16 -20.97 23.89
CA LYS A 405 -15.53 -21.50 24.00
C LYS A 405 -15.94 -22.21 22.70
N ILE A 406 -15.80 -21.55 21.55
CA ILE A 406 -16.15 -22.11 20.24
C ILE A 406 -15.33 -23.37 19.93
N LEU A 407 -14.05 -23.41 20.29
CA LEU A 407 -13.19 -24.59 20.09
C LEU A 407 -13.67 -25.82 20.86
N LYS A 408 -14.41 -25.63 21.97
CA LYS A 408 -15.01 -26.69 22.81
C LYS A 408 -16.42 -27.07 22.31
N GLU A 409 -17.24 -26.08 21.93
CA GLU A 409 -18.61 -26.29 21.44
C GLU A 409 -18.66 -26.89 20.03
N PHE A 410 -17.72 -26.49 19.16
CA PHE A 410 -17.58 -26.97 17.78
C PHE A 410 -16.22 -27.65 17.63
N PRO A 411 -16.06 -28.94 17.98
CA PRO A 411 -14.81 -29.67 17.75
C PRO A 411 -14.50 -29.83 16.25
N PRO A 412 -13.23 -30.12 15.87
CA PRO A 412 -12.88 -30.44 14.48
C PRO A 412 -13.70 -31.64 13.95
N PRO A 413 -14.18 -31.59 12.70
CA PRO A 413 -14.98 -32.69 12.14
C PRO A 413 -14.14 -33.95 11.91
N LEU A 414 -14.78 -35.12 12.05
CA LEU A 414 -14.17 -36.42 11.73
C LEU A 414 -13.91 -36.54 10.23
N ALA A 415 -12.76 -37.11 9.86
CA ALA A 415 -12.27 -37.25 8.48
C ALA A 415 -12.98 -38.38 7.69
N ASN A 416 -14.30 -38.30 7.59
CA ASN A 416 -15.16 -39.32 6.97
C ASN A 416 -15.19 -39.19 5.43
N GLY A 417 -14.06 -39.41 4.76
CA GLY A 417 -13.96 -39.25 3.29
C GLY A 417 -12.88 -40.04 2.55
N VAL A 418 -12.03 -40.83 3.22
CA VAL A 418 -10.78 -41.39 2.65
C VAL A 418 -10.97 -42.58 1.68
N ALA A 419 -12.19 -42.82 1.18
CA ALA A 419 -12.52 -44.01 0.37
C ALA A 419 -13.69 -43.81 -0.61
N LEU A 420 -13.81 -42.63 -1.23
CA LEU A 420 -14.81 -42.35 -2.26
C LEU A 420 -14.15 -41.85 -3.55
N ASP A 421 -14.71 -42.22 -4.70
CA ASP A 421 -14.42 -41.55 -5.96
C ASP A 421 -15.12 -40.19 -5.98
N PHE A 422 -14.35 -39.13 -6.20
CA PHE A 422 -14.82 -37.75 -6.24
C PHE A 422 -15.13 -37.25 -7.65
N GLY A 423 -14.90 -38.10 -8.67
CA GLY A 423 -14.88 -37.75 -10.07
C GLY A 423 -13.62 -36.97 -10.46
N PRO A 424 -13.48 -36.64 -11.76
CA PRO A 424 -12.29 -35.99 -12.29
C PRO A 424 -11.94 -34.71 -11.52
N SER A 425 -10.64 -34.48 -11.35
CA SER A 425 -10.10 -33.28 -10.71
C SER A 425 -10.34 -32.03 -11.55
N LEU A 426 -10.17 -30.87 -10.92
CA LEU A 426 -10.19 -29.58 -11.61
C LEU A 426 -9.23 -29.58 -12.81
N ARG A 427 -8.04 -30.16 -12.66
CA ARG A 427 -6.97 -30.17 -13.66
C ARG A 427 -7.34 -31.06 -14.85
N GLU A 428 -7.95 -32.22 -14.60
CA GLU A 428 -8.41 -33.13 -15.66
C GLU A 428 -9.56 -32.51 -16.48
N ILE A 429 -10.55 -31.89 -15.83
CA ILE A 429 -11.66 -31.21 -16.54
C ILE A 429 -11.12 -30.05 -17.39
N CYS A 430 -10.20 -29.25 -16.84
CA CYS A 430 -9.60 -28.11 -17.54
C CYS A 430 -8.70 -28.53 -18.71
N GLY A 431 -7.92 -29.61 -18.56
CA GLY A 431 -7.12 -30.19 -19.65
C GLY A 431 -7.97 -30.81 -20.76
N ALA A 432 -9.09 -31.46 -20.41
CA ALA A 432 -9.96 -32.14 -21.37
C ALA A 432 -10.85 -31.19 -22.21
N ASN A 433 -11.09 -29.95 -21.76
CA ASN A 433 -11.98 -28.99 -22.44
C ASN A 433 -11.22 -27.77 -23.00
N ARG A 434 -9.95 -27.95 -23.32
CA ARG A 434 -8.98 -26.87 -23.53
C ARG A 434 -9.04 -26.17 -24.91
N ASP A 435 -10.01 -26.53 -25.75
CA ASP A 435 -10.25 -25.87 -27.03
C ASP A 435 -11.28 -24.73 -26.94
N ASN A 436 -12.03 -24.61 -25.83
CA ASN A 436 -13.15 -23.66 -25.72
C ASN A 436 -13.51 -23.29 -24.26
N GLU A 437 -13.37 -22.02 -23.87
CA GLU A 437 -13.63 -21.56 -22.48
C GLU A 437 -15.07 -21.85 -22.05
N LYS A 438 -16.05 -21.73 -22.96
CA LYS A 438 -17.47 -21.96 -22.64
C LYS A 438 -17.75 -23.44 -22.41
N GLN A 439 -17.08 -24.35 -23.13
CA GLN A 439 -17.15 -25.79 -22.84
C GLN A 439 -16.44 -26.11 -21.53
N GLN A 440 -15.29 -25.49 -21.23
CA GLN A 440 -14.59 -25.64 -19.97
C GLN A 440 -15.43 -25.19 -18.77
N ILE A 441 -16.03 -23.98 -18.83
CA ILE A 441 -16.98 -23.47 -17.84
C ILE A 441 -18.17 -24.42 -17.69
N LYS A 442 -18.75 -24.87 -18.80
CA LYS A 442 -19.90 -25.78 -18.78
C LYS A 442 -19.57 -27.10 -18.08
N ALA A 443 -18.49 -27.75 -18.46
CA ALA A 443 -18.05 -29.02 -17.86
C ALA A 443 -17.75 -28.87 -16.36
N LEU A 444 -17.13 -27.75 -15.94
CA LEU A 444 -16.93 -27.45 -14.52
C LEU A 444 -18.27 -27.32 -13.77
N LEU A 445 -19.23 -26.55 -14.29
CA LEU A 445 -20.53 -26.33 -13.63
C LEU A 445 -21.42 -27.58 -13.64
N GLU A 446 -21.46 -28.34 -14.73
CA GLU A 446 -22.20 -29.62 -14.80
C GLU A 446 -21.60 -30.66 -13.85
N SER A 447 -20.26 -30.75 -13.79
CA SER A 447 -19.57 -31.70 -12.90
C SER A 447 -19.75 -31.41 -11.41
N VAL A 448 -20.28 -30.25 -11.01
CA VAL A 448 -20.67 -29.93 -9.62
C VAL A 448 -21.98 -30.60 -9.22
N GLY A 449 -22.93 -30.70 -10.15
CA GLY A 449 -24.29 -31.18 -9.93
C GLY A 449 -25.28 -30.08 -9.53
N GLY A 450 -26.52 -30.20 -10.01
CA GLY A 450 -27.56 -29.16 -9.89
C GLY A 450 -28.00 -28.82 -8.46
N SER A 451 -27.63 -29.63 -7.44
CA SER A 451 -27.95 -29.34 -6.03
C SER A 451 -27.22 -28.11 -5.47
N PHE A 452 -26.08 -27.72 -6.06
CA PHE A 452 -25.29 -26.58 -5.59
C PHE A 452 -25.37 -25.38 -6.53
N CYS A 453 -25.45 -25.60 -7.84
CA CYS A 453 -25.64 -24.56 -8.84
C CYS A 453 -26.59 -25.09 -9.92
N PRO A 454 -27.91 -24.88 -9.79
CA PRO A 454 -28.90 -25.31 -10.78
C PRO A 454 -29.08 -24.33 -11.94
N ASP A 455 -28.74 -23.04 -11.77
CA ASP A 455 -28.84 -22.01 -12.80
C ASP A 455 -27.45 -21.51 -13.23
N TYR A 456 -27.22 -21.52 -14.54
CA TYR A 456 -25.98 -21.07 -15.18
C TYR A 456 -26.14 -19.71 -15.89
N SER A 457 -27.25 -19.00 -15.69
CA SER A 457 -27.60 -17.75 -16.38
C SER A 457 -26.57 -16.61 -16.22
N ASP A 458 -25.77 -16.56 -15.16
CA ASP A 458 -24.69 -15.57 -15.03
C ASP A 458 -23.52 -15.81 -16.01
N TRP A 459 -23.32 -17.06 -16.47
CA TRP A 459 -22.27 -17.45 -17.41
C TRP A 459 -22.77 -17.51 -18.87
N PHE A 460 -23.99 -18.03 -19.10
CA PHE A 460 -24.50 -18.29 -20.46
C PHE A 460 -25.71 -17.43 -20.86
N GLY A 461 -26.34 -16.71 -19.92
CA GLY A 461 -27.61 -16.01 -20.15
C GLY A 461 -28.79 -16.97 -20.37
N THR A 462 -29.95 -16.43 -20.75
CA THR A 462 -31.12 -17.22 -21.12
C THR A 462 -30.99 -17.68 -22.58
N GLY A 463 -31.01 -19.00 -22.82
CA GLY A 463 -30.58 -19.66 -24.05
C GLY A 463 -31.46 -19.51 -25.30
N ALA A 464 -32.03 -18.32 -25.54
CA ALA A 464 -32.93 -18.02 -26.66
C ALA A 464 -32.61 -16.67 -27.36
N ALA A 465 -31.41 -16.10 -27.15
CA ALA A 465 -30.99 -14.83 -27.72
C ALA A 465 -29.57 -14.89 -28.29
N ASP A 466 -29.42 -14.61 -29.59
CA ASP A 466 -28.12 -14.47 -30.24
C ASP A 466 -27.33 -13.26 -29.70
N PHE A 467 -26.18 -13.55 -29.10
CA PHE A 467 -25.03 -12.62 -28.93
C PHE A 467 -25.35 -11.19 -28.42
N HIS A 468 -26.39 -11.01 -27.61
CA HIS A 468 -26.65 -9.75 -26.94
C HIS A 468 -25.61 -9.48 -25.84
N SER A 469 -25.10 -8.24 -25.79
CA SER A 469 -24.10 -7.81 -24.80
C SER A 469 -24.62 -7.99 -23.38
N ARG A 470 -23.83 -8.67 -22.52
CA ARG A 470 -24.13 -8.78 -21.08
C ARG A 470 -24.21 -7.41 -20.39
N ASN A 471 -23.45 -6.44 -20.90
CA ASN A 471 -23.42 -5.07 -20.38
C ASN A 471 -24.74 -4.37 -20.68
N ALA A 472 -25.37 -3.83 -19.64
CA ALA A 472 -26.50 -2.90 -19.76
C ALA A 472 -25.98 -1.47 -20.03
N ASP A 473 -26.86 -0.60 -20.52
CA ASP A 473 -26.47 0.78 -20.85
C ASP A 473 -26.00 1.60 -19.63
N ARG A 474 -25.12 2.57 -19.91
CA ARG A 474 -24.56 3.51 -18.91
C ARG A 474 -25.63 4.37 -18.24
N SER A 475 -26.81 4.55 -18.85
CA SER A 475 -27.91 5.30 -18.24
C SER A 475 -28.51 4.63 -17.00
N VAL A 476 -28.33 3.31 -16.79
CA VAL A 476 -28.73 2.61 -15.54
C VAL A 476 -28.19 3.35 -14.32
N LEU A 477 -26.91 3.76 -14.35
CA LEU A 477 -26.28 4.48 -13.24
C LEU A 477 -26.88 5.87 -13.01
N SER A 478 -27.22 6.62 -14.07
CA SER A 478 -27.89 7.92 -13.91
C SER A 478 -29.30 7.77 -13.37
N LYS A 479 -30.06 6.78 -13.85
CA LYS A 479 -31.45 6.57 -13.45
C LYS A 479 -31.54 6.05 -12.01
N PHE A 480 -30.63 5.16 -11.60
CA PHE A 480 -30.41 4.77 -10.19
C PHE A 480 -30.12 5.95 -9.27
N LEU A 481 -29.36 6.95 -9.73
CA LEU A 481 -28.99 8.13 -8.93
C LEU A 481 -30.04 9.25 -8.95
N GLN A 482 -31.04 9.17 -9.83
CA GLN A 482 -32.16 10.10 -9.94
C GLN A 482 -33.40 9.59 -9.19
N ALA A 483 -33.63 8.27 -9.21
CA ALA A 483 -34.76 7.62 -8.52
C ALA A 483 -34.68 7.76 -6.99
N HIS A 484 -35.85 7.77 -6.35
CA HIS A 484 -35.95 7.78 -4.89
C HIS A 484 -35.43 6.46 -4.28
N PRO A 485 -34.67 6.47 -3.18
CA PRO A 485 -34.25 5.23 -2.52
C PRO A 485 -35.44 4.58 -1.78
N ALA A 486 -35.61 3.26 -1.95
CA ALA A 486 -36.69 2.49 -1.33
C ALA A 486 -36.38 2.00 0.11
N ASP A 487 -35.11 2.04 0.53
CA ASP A 487 -34.65 1.65 1.88
C ASP A 487 -33.37 2.42 2.27
N TYR A 488 -32.95 2.29 3.54
CA TYR A 488 -31.76 2.97 4.05
C TYR A 488 -30.48 2.55 3.33
N SER A 489 -30.33 1.26 3.01
CA SER A 489 -29.22 0.72 2.22
C SER A 489 -29.08 1.40 0.87
N THR A 490 -30.18 1.53 0.13
CA THR A 490 -30.18 2.17 -1.19
C THR A 490 -29.77 3.63 -1.08
N LYS A 491 -30.27 4.36 -0.07
CA LYS A 491 -29.85 5.74 0.19
C LYS A 491 -28.35 5.83 0.44
N LYS A 492 -27.77 4.93 1.24
CA LYS A 492 -26.34 4.89 1.52
C LYS A 492 -25.50 4.51 0.30
N LEU A 493 -25.91 3.53 -0.49
CA LEU A 493 -25.27 3.19 -1.75
C LEU A 493 -25.28 4.37 -2.73
N GLN A 494 -26.41 5.09 -2.86
CA GLN A 494 -26.45 6.33 -3.65
C GLN A 494 -25.50 7.41 -3.09
N GLU A 495 -25.39 7.60 -1.76
CA GLU A 495 -24.45 8.56 -1.13
C GLU A 495 -22.98 8.25 -1.47
N ILE A 496 -22.56 6.98 -1.40
CA ILE A 496 -21.21 6.53 -1.81
C ILE A 496 -20.96 6.87 -3.29
N VAL A 497 -21.88 6.46 -4.17
CA VAL A 497 -21.74 6.60 -5.62
C VAL A 497 -21.75 8.08 -6.04
N ARG A 498 -22.59 8.93 -5.42
CA ARG A 498 -22.56 10.40 -5.63
C ARG A 498 -21.19 10.96 -5.26
N LEU A 499 -20.65 10.61 -4.10
CA LEU A 499 -19.35 11.12 -3.64
C LEU A 499 -18.19 10.70 -4.56
N ILE A 500 -18.14 9.44 -5.03
CA ILE A 500 -17.14 8.96 -6.00
C ILE A 500 -17.15 9.85 -7.26
N ARG A 501 -18.35 10.15 -7.79
CA ARG A 501 -18.51 10.95 -9.00
C ARG A 501 -18.21 12.44 -8.78
N GLU A 502 -18.66 13.02 -7.68
CA GLU A 502 -18.36 14.40 -7.27
C GLU A 502 -16.84 14.64 -7.16
N LYS A 503 -16.13 13.74 -6.46
CA LYS A 503 -14.68 13.83 -6.25
C LYS A 503 -13.85 13.37 -7.44
N ARG A 504 -14.49 12.83 -8.49
CA ARG A 504 -13.85 12.20 -9.66
C ARG A 504 -12.82 11.15 -9.24
N TYR A 505 -13.20 10.31 -8.27
CA TYR A 505 -12.38 9.18 -7.86
C TYR A 505 -12.31 8.13 -8.98
N PRO A 506 -11.13 7.55 -9.28
CA PRO A 506 -10.97 6.64 -10.42
C PRO A 506 -11.58 5.27 -10.09
N ALA A 507 -12.87 5.15 -10.40
CA ALA A 507 -13.64 3.92 -10.30
C ALA A 507 -14.63 3.83 -11.47
N ALA A 508 -14.88 2.60 -11.93
CA ALA A 508 -15.88 2.28 -12.95
C ALA A 508 -17.09 1.58 -12.31
N PHE A 509 -18.27 1.90 -12.85
CA PHE A 509 -19.53 1.25 -12.51
C PHE A 509 -19.95 0.42 -13.72
N LYS A 510 -19.69 -0.90 -13.69
CA LYS A 510 -20.04 -1.81 -14.79
C LYS A 510 -21.44 -2.37 -14.51
N CYS A 511 -22.43 -2.00 -15.30
CA CYS A 511 -23.81 -2.47 -15.18
C CYS A 511 -24.10 -3.59 -16.18
N TYR A 512 -24.88 -4.58 -15.76
CA TYR A 512 -25.25 -5.77 -16.52
C TYR A 512 -26.74 -6.09 -16.32
N HIS A 513 -27.36 -6.81 -17.24
CA HIS A 513 -28.72 -7.32 -17.02
C HIS A 513 -28.73 -8.43 -15.95
N ASN A 514 -29.75 -8.47 -15.10
CA ASN A 514 -29.89 -9.54 -14.09
C ASN A 514 -30.74 -10.69 -14.64
N PHE A 515 -30.10 -11.73 -15.17
CA PHE A 515 -30.80 -12.84 -15.82
C PHE A 515 -31.60 -13.72 -14.84
N HIS A 516 -31.21 -13.78 -13.56
CA HIS A 516 -31.96 -14.50 -12.51
C HIS A 516 -33.38 -13.94 -12.28
N LYS A 517 -33.71 -12.76 -12.83
CA LYS A 517 -35.00 -12.07 -12.65
C LYS A 517 -35.61 -11.59 -13.98
N VAL A 518 -35.28 -12.19 -15.13
CA VAL A 518 -35.89 -11.82 -16.44
C VAL A 518 -37.42 -11.92 -16.40
N GLU A 519 -37.96 -12.99 -15.84
CA GLU A 519 -39.41 -13.25 -15.81
C GLU A 519 -40.20 -12.20 -15.01
N ALA A 520 -39.52 -11.47 -14.11
CA ALA A 520 -40.09 -10.37 -13.34
C ALA A 520 -39.92 -8.98 -14.00
N MET A 521 -39.33 -8.88 -15.19
CA MET A 521 -39.10 -7.60 -15.88
C MET A 521 -40.31 -7.12 -16.72
N SER A 522 -41.04 -6.13 -16.22
CA SER A 522 -42.07 -5.42 -16.99
C SER A 522 -41.46 -4.26 -17.81
N SER A 523 -42.25 -3.26 -18.19
CA SER A 523 -41.76 -1.92 -18.55
C SER A 523 -41.36 -1.10 -17.31
N ASP A 524 -42.06 -1.31 -16.20
CA ASP A 524 -42.11 -0.42 -15.04
C ASP A 524 -41.35 -0.97 -13.82
N ASN A 525 -40.64 -2.10 -13.99
CA ASN A 525 -39.87 -2.82 -12.98
C ASN A 525 -38.71 -3.55 -13.68
N LEU A 526 -37.47 -3.10 -13.46
CA LEU A 526 -36.28 -3.50 -14.24
C LEU A 526 -35.09 -3.87 -13.32
N PHE A 527 -34.48 -5.03 -13.55
CA PHE A 527 -33.40 -5.57 -12.71
C PHE A 527 -32.02 -5.59 -13.42
N TYR A 528 -30.99 -5.14 -12.68
CA TYR A 528 -29.60 -5.07 -13.13
C TYR A 528 -28.63 -5.57 -12.06
N LYS A 529 -27.45 -6.05 -12.46
CA LYS A 529 -26.31 -6.27 -11.58
C LYS A 529 -25.28 -5.15 -11.81
N MET A 530 -24.75 -4.53 -10.75
CA MET A 530 -23.73 -3.49 -10.81
C MET A 530 -22.45 -3.92 -10.08
N VAL A 531 -21.31 -3.73 -10.74
CA VAL A 531 -19.98 -3.95 -10.17
C VAL A 531 -19.27 -2.62 -10.00
N ILE A 532 -18.83 -2.32 -8.77
CA ILE A 532 -18.08 -1.10 -8.45
C ILE A 532 -16.57 -1.43 -8.45
N HIS A 533 -15.90 -1.21 -9.58
CA HIS A 533 -14.46 -1.46 -9.71
C HIS A 533 -13.66 -0.18 -9.39
N VAL A 534 -12.89 -0.18 -8.30
CA VAL A 534 -12.01 0.94 -7.92
C VAL A 534 -10.59 0.70 -8.44
N HIS A 535 -10.13 1.52 -9.39
CA HIS A 535 -8.92 1.26 -10.20
C HIS A 535 -7.58 1.49 -9.48
N SER A 536 -7.57 2.00 -8.25
CA SER A 536 -6.32 2.30 -7.53
C SER A 536 -6.48 2.26 -6.00
N ASP A 537 -5.52 1.63 -5.33
CA ASP A 537 -5.36 1.63 -3.87
C ASP A 537 -5.32 3.05 -3.27
N SER A 538 -4.80 4.05 -3.99
CA SER A 538 -4.79 5.45 -3.53
C SER A 538 -6.18 6.09 -3.43
N THR A 539 -7.18 5.51 -4.11
CA THR A 539 -8.57 5.97 -4.08
C THR A 539 -9.23 5.67 -2.75
N PHE A 540 -8.98 4.48 -2.20
CA PHE A 540 -9.52 4.06 -0.91
C PHE A 540 -9.04 4.98 0.22
N ARG A 541 -7.73 5.29 0.26
CA ARG A 541 -7.16 6.26 1.22
C ARG A 541 -7.80 7.64 1.12
N ARG A 542 -8.00 8.13 -0.11
CA ARG A 542 -8.67 9.42 -0.37
C ARG A 542 -10.13 9.42 0.09
N TYR A 543 -10.83 8.30 -0.08
CA TYR A 543 -12.20 8.13 0.38
C TYR A 543 -12.31 7.99 1.91
N GLN A 544 -11.43 7.21 2.55
CA GLN A 544 -11.32 7.14 4.01
C GLN A 544 -11.11 8.53 4.62
N ARG A 545 -10.30 9.39 3.99
CA ARG A 545 -10.18 10.80 4.38
C ARG A 545 -11.50 11.58 4.26
N ASP A 546 -12.36 11.31 3.28
CA ASP A 546 -13.70 11.90 3.23
C ASP A 546 -14.66 11.34 4.29
N MET A 547 -14.54 10.06 4.69
CA MET A 547 -15.30 9.49 5.80
C MET A 547 -15.00 10.19 7.12
N ARG A 548 -13.73 10.51 7.41
CA ARG A 548 -13.33 11.33 8.58
C ARG A 548 -14.06 12.68 8.66
N HIS A 549 -14.47 13.24 7.52
CA HIS A 549 -15.22 14.51 7.44
C HIS A 549 -16.74 14.31 7.28
N LYS A 550 -17.22 13.06 7.28
CA LYS A 550 -18.62 12.64 7.10
C LYS A 550 -18.83 11.26 7.77
N PRO A 551 -18.92 11.16 9.11
CA PRO A 551 -18.95 9.88 9.83
C PRO A 551 -20.13 8.96 9.46
N GLY A 552 -21.21 9.49 8.88
CA GLY A 552 -22.33 8.69 8.35
C GLY A 552 -22.09 8.02 6.99
N LEU A 553 -20.87 8.00 6.43
CA LEU A 553 -20.55 7.29 5.19
C LEU A 553 -20.12 5.84 5.45
N TRP A 554 -20.55 4.93 4.58
CA TRP A 554 -20.00 3.57 4.55
C TRP A 554 -18.64 3.52 3.83
N PRO A 555 -17.74 2.59 4.17
CA PRO A 555 -16.43 2.45 3.54
C PRO A 555 -16.49 1.94 2.09
N LEU A 556 -15.40 2.14 1.36
CA LEU A 556 -15.18 1.43 0.09
C LEU A 556 -14.60 0.04 0.35
N TYR A 557 -15.38 -0.97 -0.01
CA TYR A 557 -15.00 -2.37 0.03
C TYR A 557 -14.26 -2.81 -1.25
N ARG A 558 -13.56 -3.96 -1.19
CA ARG A 558 -13.12 -4.67 -2.39
C ARG A 558 -14.18 -5.65 -2.88
N GLY A 559 -14.23 -5.89 -4.20
CA GLY A 559 -15.16 -6.85 -4.81
C GLY A 559 -16.61 -6.51 -4.48
N PHE A 560 -17.05 -5.31 -4.85
CA PHE A 560 -18.30 -4.73 -4.40
C PHE A 560 -19.40 -4.92 -5.46
N PHE A 561 -20.32 -5.85 -5.20
CA PHE A 561 -21.38 -6.29 -6.12
C PHE A 561 -22.77 -5.95 -5.56
N VAL A 562 -23.60 -5.32 -6.39
CA VAL A 562 -24.90 -4.78 -6.00
C VAL A 562 -25.97 -5.13 -7.05
N ASP A 563 -27.05 -5.77 -6.63
CA ASP A 563 -28.26 -5.91 -7.45
C ASP A 563 -29.09 -4.62 -7.35
N ILE A 564 -29.55 -4.10 -8.48
CA ILE A 564 -30.38 -2.90 -8.59
C ILE A 564 -31.74 -3.27 -9.19
N ASN A 565 -32.83 -2.90 -8.51
CA ASN A 565 -34.16 -2.80 -9.09
C ASN A 565 -34.52 -1.31 -9.29
N LEU A 566 -35.02 -0.95 -10.47
CA LEU A 566 -35.65 0.34 -10.77
C LEU A 566 -37.14 0.11 -11.06
N PHE A 567 -38.04 0.75 -10.32
CA PHE A 567 -39.47 0.52 -10.46
C PHE A 567 -40.33 1.76 -10.19
N HIS A 568 -41.51 1.84 -10.84
CA HIS A 568 -42.54 2.81 -10.48
C HIS A 568 -43.37 2.29 -9.30
N ALA A 569 -43.72 3.17 -8.35
CA ALA A 569 -44.49 2.82 -7.16
C ALA A 569 -45.89 3.45 -7.17
N ASN A 570 -46.91 2.60 -7.08
CA ASN A 570 -48.28 3.02 -6.80
C ASN A 570 -48.36 3.66 -5.41
N LYS A 571 -49.37 4.53 -5.17
CA LYS A 571 -49.52 5.34 -3.94
C LYS A 571 -49.40 4.52 -2.64
N GLU A 572 -49.96 3.32 -2.61
CA GLU A 572 -49.90 2.41 -1.46
C GLU A 572 -48.45 1.97 -1.18
N LYS A 573 -47.78 1.40 -2.19
CA LYS A 573 -46.38 0.96 -2.12
C LYS A 573 -45.40 2.10 -1.79
N ALA A 574 -45.65 3.30 -2.33
CA ALA A 574 -44.90 4.50 -1.96
C ALA A 574 -45.11 4.91 -0.49
N THR A 575 -46.31 4.69 0.06
CA THR A 575 -46.63 4.93 1.48
C THR A 575 -45.98 3.88 2.38
N GLU A 576 -45.91 2.61 1.96
CA GLU A 576 -45.18 1.55 2.68
C GLU A 576 -43.67 1.82 2.73
N ILE A 577 -43.06 2.17 1.59
CA ILE A 577 -41.66 2.60 1.51
C ILE A 577 -41.39 3.77 2.47
N SER A 578 -42.28 4.76 2.49
CA SER A 578 -42.18 5.92 3.39
C SER A 578 -42.21 5.50 4.86
N LYS A 579 -43.14 4.61 5.26
CA LYS A 579 -43.23 4.07 6.64
C LYS A 579 -41.98 3.28 7.04
N ASN A 580 -41.51 2.38 6.18
CA ASN A 580 -40.34 1.55 6.46
C ASN A 580 -39.07 2.39 6.63
N SER A 581 -38.92 3.46 5.82
CA SER A 581 -37.77 4.39 5.91
C SER A 581 -37.69 5.17 7.24
N ILE A 582 -38.79 5.22 8.01
CA ILE A 582 -38.84 5.84 9.34
C ILE A 582 -38.47 4.82 10.42
N ASN A 583 -39.03 3.61 10.35
CA ASN A 583 -38.78 2.54 11.34
C ASN A 583 -37.33 2.00 11.30
N GLU A 584 -36.65 2.03 10.14
CA GLU A 584 -35.22 1.65 10.06
C GLU A 584 -34.29 2.62 10.82
N SER A 585 -34.76 3.81 11.24
CA SER A 585 -33.94 4.77 12.00
C SER A 585 -33.92 4.57 13.52
N SER A 586 -34.73 3.64 14.07
CA SER A 586 -34.88 3.44 15.52
C SER A 586 -34.43 2.08 16.05
N ASN A 587 -33.76 1.26 15.23
CA ASN A 587 -33.22 -0.06 15.61
C ASN A 587 -31.70 -0.17 15.33
N THR A 588 -30.92 0.83 15.73
CA THR A 588 -29.48 0.66 15.97
C THR A 588 -29.30 -0.23 17.21
N GLY A 589 -28.92 -1.50 17.00
CA GLY A 589 -28.82 -2.47 18.09
C GLY A 589 -27.63 -2.21 19.01
N SER A 590 -27.90 -2.18 20.32
CA SER A 590 -26.94 -2.35 21.45
C SER A 590 -25.57 -1.68 21.29
N GLU A 591 -25.48 -0.41 21.65
CA GLU A 591 -24.25 0.39 21.74
C GLU A 591 -23.39 0.02 22.97
N GLU A 592 -23.02 -1.26 23.14
CA GLU A 592 -22.26 -1.76 24.31
C GLU A 592 -20.86 -2.34 24.00
N ASP A 593 -20.40 -2.37 22.75
CA ASP A 593 -19.00 -2.74 22.38
C ASP A 593 -18.47 -1.86 21.22
N ASP A 594 -18.76 -0.56 21.24
CA ASP A 594 -18.42 0.37 20.14
C ASP A 594 -16.93 0.77 20.14
N PHE A 595 -16.09 -0.17 19.71
CA PHE A 595 -14.74 0.12 19.24
C PHE A 595 -14.82 1.12 18.08
N ALA A 596 -14.16 2.28 18.21
CA ALA A 596 -14.19 3.33 17.20
C ALA A 596 -13.89 2.79 15.79
N ASP A 597 -14.68 3.19 14.78
CA ASP A 597 -14.66 2.63 13.40
C ASP A 597 -13.31 2.81 12.66
N GLU A 598 -12.35 3.56 13.22
CA GLU A 598 -10.96 3.59 12.75
C GLU A 598 -10.13 2.40 13.28
N ASP A 599 -10.27 2.07 14.57
CA ASP A 599 -9.52 1.01 15.24
C ASP A 599 -10.09 -0.38 14.96
N ALA A 600 -11.42 -0.49 14.85
CA ALA A 600 -12.11 -1.72 14.43
C ALA A 600 -11.71 -2.20 13.01
N ASN A 601 -11.15 -1.31 12.19
CA ASN A 601 -10.68 -1.60 10.83
C ASN A 601 -9.14 -1.64 10.71
N LEU A 602 -8.40 -1.60 11.83
CA LEU A 602 -6.94 -1.53 11.82
C LEU A 602 -6.34 -2.90 11.45
N MET A 603 -5.95 -3.04 10.18
CA MET A 603 -5.41 -4.27 9.61
C MET A 603 -4.23 -4.00 8.65
N VAL A 604 -3.23 -4.86 8.70
CA VAL A 604 -2.01 -4.81 7.87
C VAL A 604 -1.69 -6.17 7.25
N LYS A 605 -1.22 -6.15 6.00
CA LYS A 605 -0.59 -7.32 5.34
C LYS A 605 0.93 -7.21 5.30
N LEU A 606 1.54 -8.26 5.82
CA LEU A 606 2.98 -8.53 5.89
C LEU A 606 3.33 -9.55 4.79
N LYS A 607 4.54 -9.51 4.18
CA LYS A 607 4.89 -10.39 3.05
C LYS A 607 6.36 -10.83 3.04
N PHE A 608 6.62 -12.11 2.77
CA PHE A 608 7.97 -12.67 2.78
C PHE A 608 8.75 -12.44 1.47
N LEU A 609 10.07 -12.28 1.57
CA LEU A 609 10.95 -12.01 0.42
C LEU A 609 11.01 -13.18 -0.57
N THR A 610 10.92 -14.41 -0.08
CA THR A 610 10.87 -15.67 -0.84
C THR A 610 9.69 -15.72 -1.84
N TYR A 611 8.54 -15.14 -1.45
CA TYR A 611 7.41 -14.84 -2.33
C TYR A 611 7.65 -13.58 -3.18
N LYS A 612 8.06 -12.45 -2.56
CA LYS A 612 8.23 -11.16 -3.25
C LYS A 612 9.20 -11.27 -4.45
N LEU A 613 10.23 -12.10 -4.33
CA LEU A 613 11.14 -12.52 -5.40
C LEU A 613 10.39 -13.00 -6.63
N ARG A 614 9.55 -14.03 -6.49
CA ARG A 614 8.85 -14.69 -7.59
C ARG A 614 7.84 -13.76 -8.24
N THR A 615 6.94 -13.20 -7.43
CA THR A 615 5.79 -12.43 -7.94
C THR A 615 6.19 -11.03 -8.40
N PHE A 616 7.09 -10.34 -7.70
CA PHE A 616 7.42 -8.95 -8.03
C PHE A 616 8.78 -8.78 -8.74
N LEU A 617 9.85 -9.49 -8.35
CA LEU A 617 11.15 -9.33 -9.03
C LEU A 617 11.23 -10.14 -10.33
N ILE A 618 10.68 -11.36 -10.36
CA ILE A 618 10.63 -12.18 -11.57
C ILE A 618 9.39 -11.82 -12.40
N ARG A 619 8.19 -12.29 -12.05
CA ARG A 619 6.98 -12.20 -12.89
C ARG A 619 6.66 -10.79 -13.37
N ASN A 620 6.46 -9.85 -12.44
CA ASN A 620 6.10 -8.47 -12.79
C ASN A 620 7.25 -7.70 -13.44
N GLY A 621 8.50 -8.19 -13.36
CA GLY A 621 9.67 -7.61 -14.03
C GLY A 621 9.96 -8.15 -15.43
N LEU A 622 9.30 -9.23 -15.85
CA LEU A 622 9.47 -9.84 -17.20
C LEU A 622 9.25 -8.82 -18.32
N SER A 623 8.18 -8.02 -18.24
CA SER A 623 7.85 -7.02 -19.26
C SER A 623 8.98 -6.01 -19.47
N ILE A 624 9.59 -5.52 -18.39
CA ILE A 624 10.72 -4.59 -18.41
C ILE A 624 11.96 -5.29 -18.98
N LEU A 625 12.26 -6.51 -18.52
CA LEU A 625 13.40 -7.30 -19.01
C LEU A 625 13.35 -7.58 -20.52
N PHE A 626 12.17 -7.86 -21.08
CA PHE A 626 11.99 -8.16 -22.50
C PHE A 626 11.79 -6.91 -23.38
N LYS A 627 11.22 -5.81 -22.87
CA LYS A 627 10.97 -4.56 -23.64
C LYS A 627 12.11 -3.54 -23.52
N GLU A 628 12.64 -3.34 -22.32
CA GLU A 628 13.64 -2.30 -22.00
C GLU A 628 15.04 -2.90 -21.73
N GLY A 629 15.13 -4.20 -21.46
CA GLY A 629 16.38 -4.95 -21.35
C GLY A 629 16.95 -5.04 -19.92
N PRO A 630 18.10 -5.76 -19.76
CA PRO A 630 18.65 -6.07 -18.43
C PRO A 630 19.01 -4.85 -17.57
N GLY A 631 19.44 -3.74 -18.18
CA GLY A 631 19.76 -2.51 -17.43
C GLY A 631 18.54 -1.88 -16.76
N ALA A 632 17.42 -1.77 -17.48
CA ALA A 632 16.16 -1.30 -16.95
C ALA A 632 15.57 -2.29 -15.92
N TYR A 633 15.69 -3.59 -16.18
CA TYR A 633 15.30 -4.64 -15.22
C TYR A 633 16.08 -4.53 -13.90
N LYS A 634 17.39 -4.24 -13.97
CA LYS A 634 18.26 -4.00 -12.80
C LYS A 634 17.86 -2.76 -12.02
N ALA A 635 17.62 -1.65 -12.71
CA ALA A 635 17.09 -0.44 -12.08
C ALA A 635 15.70 -0.68 -11.43
N TYR A 636 14.87 -1.55 -12.02
CA TYR A 636 13.59 -1.95 -11.46
C TYR A 636 13.74 -2.81 -10.20
N TYR A 637 14.50 -3.92 -10.22
CA TYR A 637 14.56 -4.82 -9.06
C TYR A 637 15.31 -4.19 -7.88
N LEU A 638 16.36 -3.39 -8.12
CA LEU A 638 17.04 -2.62 -7.07
C LEU A 638 16.08 -1.60 -6.41
N ARG A 639 15.30 -0.87 -7.22
CA ARG A 639 14.27 0.06 -6.73
C ARG A 639 13.20 -0.66 -5.91
N GLN A 640 12.73 -1.84 -6.34
CA GLN A 640 11.77 -2.63 -5.56
C GLN A 640 12.36 -3.02 -4.20
N MET A 641 13.56 -3.61 -4.16
CA MET A 641 14.20 -4.01 -2.90
C MET A 641 14.46 -2.81 -1.97
N LYS A 642 14.85 -1.64 -2.50
CA LYS A 642 14.97 -0.40 -1.71
C LYS A 642 13.62 0.00 -1.07
N ILE A 643 12.55 0.01 -1.85
CA ILE A 643 11.16 0.31 -1.40
C ILE A 643 10.63 -0.74 -0.40
N TRP A 644 11.25 -1.92 -0.32
CA TRP A 644 10.88 -2.97 0.65
C TRP A 644 11.77 -2.97 1.89
N GLY A 645 12.75 -2.08 1.99
CA GLY A 645 13.72 -2.05 3.09
C GLY A 645 14.68 -3.24 3.12
N THR A 646 14.83 -3.97 2.00
CA THR A 646 15.62 -5.22 1.95
C THR A 646 17.08 -4.97 2.32
N SER A 647 17.67 -5.87 3.11
CA SER A 647 19.02 -5.75 3.67
C SER A 647 20.11 -5.62 2.60
N SER A 648 21.15 -4.82 2.88
CA SER A 648 22.29 -4.64 1.96
C SER A 648 23.09 -5.92 1.69
N ALA A 649 22.88 -6.98 2.48
CA ALA A 649 23.35 -8.33 2.16
C ALA A 649 22.45 -8.98 1.10
N LYS A 650 21.15 -9.16 1.40
CA LYS A 650 20.20 -9.80 0.48
C LYS A 650 20.00 -9.05 -0.83
N GLN A 651 20.10 -7.72 -0.84
CA GLN A 651 20.13 -6.96 -2.10
C GLN A 651 21.26 -7.40 -3.03
N ARG A 652 22.47 -7.66 -2.52
CA ARG A 652 23.62 -8.10 -3.34
C ARG A 652 23.46 -9.56 -3.80
N GLU A 653 23.02 -10.44 -2.89
CA GLU A 653 22.75 -11.86 -3.19
C GLU A 653 21.64 -12.02 -4.25
N LEU A 654 20.49 -11.37 -4.06
CA LEU A 654 19.40 -11.36 -5.04
C LEU A 654 19.82 -10.70 -6.35
N SER A 655 20.56 -9.58 -6.32
CA SER A 655 21.00 -8.91 -7.56
C SER A 655 21.79 -9.85 -8.46
N LYS A 656 22.73 -10.63 -7.91
CA LYS A 656 23.51 -11.61 -8.67
C LYS A 656 22.62 -12.69 -9.29
N MET A 657 21.72 -13.26 -8.50
CA MET A 657 20.80 -14.31 -8.96
C MET A 657 19.83 -13.78 -10.04
N LEU A 658 19.37 -12.53 -9.93
CA LEU A 658 18.49 -11.89 -10.91
C LEU A 658 19.22 -11.47 -12.19
N ASP A 659 20.51 -11.10 -12.11
CA ASP A 659 21.38 -10.96 -13.30
C ASP A 659 21.55 -12.30 -14.03
N GLU A 660 21.79 -13.40 -13.30
CA GLU A 660 21.88 -14.75 -13.87
C GLU A 660 20.55 -15.21 -14.50
N TRP A 661 19.41 -14.95 -13.83
CA TRP A 661 18.07 -15.19 -14.36
C TRP A 661 17.81 -14.42 -15.67
N ALA A 662 18.16 -13.14 -15.70
CA ALA A 662 17.99 -12.28 -16.87
C ALA A 662 18.77 -12.78 -18.09
N VAL A 663 19.95 -13.39 -17.88
CA VAL A 663 20.73 -14.05 -18.93
C VAL A 663 20.10 -15.39 -19.33
N TYR A 664 19.72 -16.23 -18.38
CA TYR A 664 19.07 -17.53 -18.63
C TYR A 664 17.82 -17.36 -19.49
N ILE A 665 16.86 -16.54 -19.05
CA ILE A 665 15.54 -16.50 -19.67
C ILE A 665 15.56 -15.81 -21.05
N ARG A 666 16.40 -14.79 -21.24
CA ARG A 666 16.61 -14.18 -22.56
C ARG A 666 17.34 -15.11 -23.52
N ARG A 667 18.25 -15.98 -23.04
CA ARG A 667 18.88 -17.01 -23.88
C ARG A 667 17.88 -18.09 -24.32
N LYS A 668 16.91 -18.45 -23.46
CA LYS A 668 15.92 -19.51 -23.75
C LYS A 668 14.73 -19.01 -24.59
N CYS A 669 14.18 -17.84 -24.28
CA CYS A 669 13.00 -17.29 -24.96
C CYS A 669 13.32 -16.30 -26.10
N GLY A 670 14.58 -15.87 -26.23
CA GLY A 670 15.00 -14.86 -27.20
C GLY A 670 14.34 -13.50 -26.94
N ASN A 671 13.59 -13.01 -27.92
CA ASN A 671 12.78 -11.79 -27.80
C ASN A 671 11.29 -12.06 -27.52
N LYS A 672 10.85 -13.33 -27.41
CA LYS A 672 9.46 -13.65 -27.04
C LYS A 672 9.30 -13.51 -25.54
N GLN A 673 8.43 -12.60 -25.09
CA GLN A 673 8.14 -12.43 -23.67
C GLN A 673 7.45 -13.69 -23.11
N LEU A 674 7.96 -14.22 -22.00
CA LEU A 674 7.32 -15.29 -21.24
C LEU A 674 5.97 -14.81 -20.66
N SER A 675 4.95 -15.68 -20.66
CA SER A 675 3.65 -15.34 -20.06
C SER A 675 3.76 -15.17 -18.55
N SER A 676 3.09 -14.15 -18.01
CA SER A 676 2.93 -13.95 -16.57
C SER A 676 2.08 -15.04 -15.90
N SER A 677 1.22 -15.75 -16.64
CA SER A 677 0.37 -16.82 -16.11
C SER A 677 1.09 -18.17 -15.96
N THR A 678 2.21 -18.39 -16.65
CA THR A 678 2.95 -19.68 -16.67
C THR A 678 4.44 -19.56 -16.31
N TYR A 679 4.87 -18.40 -15.80
CA TYR A 679 6.30 -18.11 -15.60
C TYR A 679 7.03 -19.08 -14.65
N LEU A 680 6.33 -19.74 -13.73
CA LEU A 680 6.95 -20.70 -12.81
C LEU A 680 7.47 -21.96 -13.52
N SER A 681 6.99 -22.28 -14.73
CA SER A 681 7.55 -23.36 -15.57
C SER A 681 9.02 -23.11 -15.96
N GLU A 682 9.46 -21.84 -15.91
CA GLU A 682 10.86 -21.46 -16.15
C GLU A 682 11.57 -21.00 -14.88
N ALA A 683 10.86 -20.30 -13.98
CA ALA A 683 11.46 -19.78 -12.76
C ALA A 683 11.75 -20.89 -11.73
N GLU A 684 10.88 -21.89 -11.54
CA GLU A 684 11.13 -22.96 -10.56
C GLU A 684 12.34 -23.84 -10.92
N PRO A 685 12.52 -24.34 -12.16
CA PRO A 685 13.74 -25.06 -12.54
C PRO A 685 15.02 -24.23 -12.36
N PHE A 686 14.97 -22.93 -12.68
CA PHE A 686 16.11 -22.03 -12.48
C PHE A 686 16.43 -21.83 -10.99
N LEU A 687 15.42 -21.57 -10.16
CA LEU A 687 15.58 -21.36 -8.71
C LEU A 687 16.05 -22.65 -8.01
N GLU A 688 15.56 -23.82 -8.43
CA GLU A 688 16.03 -25.12 -7.95
C GLU A 688 17.51 -25.36 -8.30
N GLN A 689 17.89 -25.13 -9.56
CA GLN A 689 19.29 -25.22 -10.02
C GLN A 689 20.20 -24.16 -9.39
N PHE A 690 19.66 -23.03 -8.96
CA PHE A 690 20.40 -22.01 -8.22
C PHE A 690 20.57 -22.42 -6.74
N ALA A 691 19.50 -22.90 -6.10
CA ALA A 691 19.47 -23.35 -4.70
C ALA A 691 20.43 -24.53 -4.46
N ARG A 692 20.43 -25.55 -5.34
CA ARG A 692 21.31 -26.73 -5.25
C ARG A 692 22.82 -26.41 -5.20
N ARG A 693 23.25 -25.19 -5.53
CA ARG A 693 24.68 -24.80 -5.53
C ARG A 693 25.23 -24.49 -4.14
N SER A 694 24.40 -24.10 -3.18
CA SER A 694 24.84 -23.86 -1.79
C SER A 694 23.66 -23.76 -0.80
N PRO A 695 23.86 -24.10 0.49
CA PRO A 695 22.84 -23.86 1.52
C PRO A 695 22.42 -22.38 1.63
N GLN A 696 23.33 -21.45 1.35
CA GLN A 696 23.04 -20.00 1.33
C GLN A 696 22.08 -19.64 0.20
N ASN A 697 22.25 -20.24 -0.99
CA ASN A 697 21.33 -20.05 -2.11
C ASN A 697 19.94 -20.65 -1.81
N GLN A 698 19.89 -21.82 -1.16
CA GLN A 698 18.63 -22.43 -0.71
C GLN A 698 17.86 -21.53 0.27
N ILE A 699 18.55 -20.89 1.22
CA ILE A 699 17.95 -19.92 2.14
C ILE A 699 17.50 -18.65 1.40
N LEU A 700 18.28 -18.17 0.42
CA LEU A 700 17.99 -16.96 -0.37
C LEU A 700 16.68 -17.05 -1.16
N VAL A 701 16.35 -18.21 -1.74
CA VAL A 701 15.18 -18.37 -2.62
C VAL A 701 14.02 -19.11 -1.96
N GLY A 702 14.20 -19.65 -0.75
CA GLY A 702 13.25 -20.55 -0.09
C GLY A 702 13.17 -21.91 -0.80
N SER A 703 12.10 -22.67 -0.55
CA SER A 703 11.83 -23.91 -1.29
C SER A 703 11.70 -23.65 -2.80
N ALA A 704 12.19 -24.55 -3.64
CA ALA A 704 12.11 -24.46 -5.09
C ALA A 704 12.12 -25.85 -5.74
N GLY A 705 11.57 -25.99 -6.95
CA GLY A 705 11.59 -27.24 -7.72
C GLY A 705 10.34 -28.11 -7.63
N ASN A 706 9.27 -27.65 -6.97
CA ASN A 706 7.96 -28.30 -7.01
C ASN A 706 7.31 -28.13 -8.39
N LEU A 707 7.73 -28.94 -9.37
CA LEU A 707 7.39 -28.78 -10.78
C LEU A 707 5.99 -29.31 -11.15
N VAL A 708 4.96 -28.62 -10.67
CA VAL A 708 3.60 -28.75 -11.19
C VAL A 708 3.57 -28.19 -12.61
N ARG A 709 3.44 -29.04 -13.65
CA ARG A 709 3.39 -28.60 -15.06
C ARG A 709 1.99 -28.12 -15.46
N THR A 710 1.77 -26.80 -15.44
CA THR A 710 0.49 -26.19 -15.85
C THR A 710 0.28 -26.16 -17.36
N GLU A 711 1.30 -26.45 -18.16
CA GLU A 711 1.24 -26.49 -19.63
C GLU A 711 0.12 -27.38 -20.18
N ASP A 712 -0.36 -28.36 -19.41
CA ASP A 712 -1.30 -29.38 -19.85
C ASP A 712 -2.74 -29.15 -19.32
N PHE A 713 -2.95 -28.23 -18.36
CA PHE A 713 -4.26 -28.01 -17.71
C PHE A 713 -4.61 -26.55 -17.34
N LEU A 714 -3.76 -25.56 -17.65
CA LEU A 714 -4.08 -24.14 -17.46
C LEU A 714 -5.37 -23.77 -18.22
N ALA A 715 -6.27 -23.06 -17.53
CA ALA A 715 -7.53 -22.64 -18.11
C ALA A 715 -7.37 -21.61 -19.24
N ILE A 716 -8.35 -21.60 -20.16
CA ILE A 716 -8.49 -20.57 -21.18
C ILE A 716 -9.09 -19.32 -20.55
N VAL A 717 -8.65 -18.14 -20.99
CA VAL A 717 -9.29 -16.86 -20.69
C VAL A 717 -9.38 -16.04 -21.99
N GLU A 718 -10.57 -15.97 -22.60
CA GLU A 718 -10.80 -15.19 -23.82
C GLU A 718 -10.51 -13.70 -23.58
N GLY A 719 -9.87 -13.06 -24.56
CA GLY A 719 -9.58 -11.62 -24.53
C GLY A 719 -8.39 -11.18 -23.66
N GLY A 720 -7.68 -12.11 -23.01
CA GLY A 720 -6.44 -11.80 -22.26
C GLY A 720 -6.65 -10.93 -21.03
N GLN A 721 -7.85 -10.93 -20.45
CA GLN A 721 -8.15 -10.21 -19.21
C GLN A 721 -7.55 -10.95 -18.01
N ASP A 722 -6.59 -10.33 -17.35
CA ASP A 722 -6.19 -10.74 -16.00
C ASP A 722 -7.26 -10.35 -14.95
N GLU A 723 -7.10 -10.81 -13.71
CA GLU A 723 -7.97 -10.42 -12.59
C GLU A 723 -7.96 -8.91 -12.26
N GLU A 724 -7.03 -8.16 -12.83
CA GLU A 724 -6.85 -6.73 -12.53
C GLU A 724 -7.66 -5.87 -13.50
N GLY A 725 -7.88 -6.34 -14.73
CA GLY A 725 -8.91 -5.81 -15.63
C GLY A 725 -8.65 -4.38 -16.08
N ASP A 726 -7.76 -4.26 -17.07
CA ASP A 726 -7.27 -3.04 -17.74
C ASP A 726 -5.97 -2.44 -17.16
N LEU A 727 -4.82 -3.04 -17.51
CA LEU A 727 -3.51 -2.37 -17.60
C LEU A 727 -3.08 -2.16 -19.07
N VAL A 728 -3.98 -1.61 -19.89
CA VAL A 728 -3.65 -1.06 -21.22
C VAL A 728 -3.33 0.44 -21.08
N ALA A 729 -2.25 0.89 -21.72
CA ALA A 729 -1.56 2.11 -21.32
C ALA A 729 -1.90 3.37 -22.13
N GLU A 730 -2.11 4.47 -21.41
CA GLU A 730 -1.72 5.84 -21.80
C GLU A 730 -1.27 6.57 -20.52
N ARG A 731 -0.16 7.32 -20.46
CA ARG A 731 0.75 7.78 -21.53
C ARG A 731 2.19 7.39 -21.24
N GLU A 732 2.97 7.27 -22.29
CA GLU A 732 4.44 7.22 -22.19
C GLU A 732 4.99 8.55 -21.63
N VAL A 733 5.84 8.45 -20.62
CA VAL A 733 6.86 9.46 -20.30
C VAL A 733 8.19 8.74 -20.43
N ALA A 734 9.00 9.12 -21.42
CA ALA A 734 10.23 8.40 -21.75
C ALA A 734 11.18 8.35 -20.53
N PRO A 735 11.78 7.20 -20.21
CA PRO A 735 12.63 7.05 -19.03
C PRO A 735 13.95 7.83 -19.18
N PRO A 736 14.33 8.68 -18.20
CA PRO A 736 15.68 9.24 -18.16
C PRO A 736 16.69 8.12 -17.88
N GLN A 737 17.61 7.89 -18.82
CA GLN A 737 18.73 6.97 -18.60
C GLN A 737 19.53 7.42 -17.37
N THR A 738 19.67 6.54 -16.39
CA THR A 738 20.39 6.80 -15.13
C THR A 738 21.28 5.60 -14.80
N ASN A 739 22.59 5.81 -14.91
CA ASN A 739 23.59 4.84 -14.45
C ASN A 739 23.75 4.93 -12.93
N ILE A 740 24.07 3.79 -12.30
CA ILE A 740 24.22 3.67 -10.84
C ILE A 740 25.50 4.41 -10.39
N PRO A 741 25.42 5.36 -9.44
CA PRO A 741 26.62 5.93 -8.82
C PRO A 741 27.30 4.93 -7.89
N VAL A 742 28.64 4.89 -7.92
CA VAL A 742 29.46 4.28 -6.86
C VAL A 742 29.43 5.20 -5.63
N LYS A 743 29.66 4.65 -4.44
CA LYS A 743 29.61 5.36 -3.17
C LYS A 743 30.91 6.16 -2.92
N ASP A 744 31.16 7.16 -3.75
CA ASP A 744 32.37 7.98 -3.67
C ASP A 744 32.26 9.05 -2.58
N THR A 745 33.36 9.24 -1.85
CA THR A 745 33.56 10.36 -0.92
C THR A 745 33.60 11.69 -1.69
N VAL A 746 33.01 12.75 -1.13
CA VAL A 746 32.91 14.08 -1.75
C VAL A 746 34.27 14.57 -2.24
N SER A 747 34.47 14.58 -3.56
CA SER A 747 35.68 15.13 -4.15
C SER A 747 35.59 16.66 -4.22
N LYS A 748 36.74 17.36 -4.11
CA LYS A 748 36.83 18.84 -4.08
C LYS A 748 36.42 19.56 -5.39
N TYR A 749 35.82 18.87 -6.35
CA TYR A 749 35.53 19.38 -7.69
C TYR A 749 34.03 19.38 -8.06
N GLU A 750 33.14 19.13 -7.10
CA GLU A 750 31.68 19.06 -7.34
C GLU A 750 30.91 20.30 -6.83
N GLY A 751 29.81 20.64 -7.50
CA GLY A 751 29.01 21.83 -7.21
C GLY A 751 28.06 21.66 -6.02
N LEU A 752 27.50 22.77 -5.50
CA LEU A 752 26.49 22.74 -4.44
C LEU A 752 25.21 23.50 -4.85
N ILE A 753 24.02 22.97 -4.54
CA ILE A 753 22.72 23.61 -4.75
C ILE A 753 21.96 23.69 -3.42
N VAL A 754 21.89 24.87 -2.81
CA VAL A 754 21.12 25.12 -1.59
C VAL A 754 19.69 25.53 -1.98
N PHE A 755 18.67 24.86 -1.45
CA PHE A 755 17.26 25.10 -1.83
C PHE A 755 16.30 25.00 -0.63
N PHE A 756 15.08 25.52 -0.77
CA PHE A 756 14.20 25.79 0.37
C PHE A 756 12.83 25.10 0.28
N PRO A 757 12.67 23.90 0.88
CA PRO A 757 11.35 23.31 1.19
C PRO A 757 10.66 24.10 2.33
N GLY A 758 10.08 25.25 1.99
CA GLY A 758 9.41 26.15 2.94
C GLY A 758 8.17 26.88 2.39
N ILE A 759 7.53 27.64 3.26
CA ILE A 759 6.33 28.46 3.02
C ILE A 759 6.77 29.95 2.94
N PRO A 760 6.13 30.83 2.13
CA PRO A 760 6.46 32.26 2.13
C PRO A 760 6.39 32.83 3.55
N GLY A 761 7.43 33.54 4.00
CA GLY A 761 7.60 33.93 5.41
C GLY A 761 8.80 33.26 6.09
N CYS A 762 9.26 32.12 5.57
CA CYS A 762 10.44 31.36 6.03
C CYS A 762 11.81 32.05 5.89
N ALA A 763 11.88 33.38 5.74
CA ALA A 763 13.12 34.17 5.61
C ALA A 763 14.12 33.80 4.48
N LYS A 764 13.84 32.80 3.62
CA LYS A 764 14.68 32.32 2.50
C LYS A 764 15.55 33.37 1.79
N SER A 765 14.95 34.50 1.38
CA SER A 765 15.61 35.53 0.59
C SER A 765 16.55 36.42 1.41
N ALA A 766 16.21 36.66 2.68
CA ALA A 766 17.12 37.33 3.61
C ALA A 766 18.31 36.42 3.92
N LEU A 767 18.06 35.13 4.15
CA LEU A 767 19.12 34.14 4.38
C LEU A 767 20.05 34.03 3.17
N CYS A 768 19.51 34.00 1.95
CA CYS A 768 20.32 33.99 0.72
C CYS A 768 21.14 35.27 0.52
N LYS A 769 20.66 36.43 1.00
CA LYS A 769 21.40 37.69 0.98
C LYS A 769 22.57 37.66 1.96
N GLU A 770 22.34 37.24 3.20
CA GLU A 770 23.40 37.20 4.21
C GLU A 770 24.45 36.10 3.91
N LEU A 771 24.04 34.94 3.39
CA LEU A 771 24.96 33.89 2.90
C LEU A 771 25.79 34.33 1.69
N LEU A 772 25.29 35.27 0.87
CA LEU A 772 26.04 35.85 -0.26
C LEU A 772 27.04 36.93 0.19
N ASN A 773 26.75 37.63 1.29
CA ASN A 773 27.59 38.69 1.85
C ASN A 773 28.65 38.17 2.84
N ALA A 774 28.59 36.91 3.26
CA ALA A 774 29.46 36.32 4.26
C ALA A 774 30.94 36.30 3.81
N GLN A 775 31.80 37.02 4.53
CA GLN A 775 33.25 36.99 4.30
C GLN A 775 33.80 35.57 4.53
N GLY A 776 34.56 35.05 3.56
CA GLY A 776 35.07 33.67 3.59
C GLY A 776 34.10 32.59 3.08
N GLY A 777 32.91 32.96 2.60
CA GLY A 777 31.94 32.04 1.97
C GLY A 777 31.53 30.88 2.90
N LEU A 778 31.45 29.66 2.34
CA LEU A 778 31.20 28.43 3.11
C LEU A 778 32.50 27.72 3.55
N GLY A 779 33.57 28.47 3.83
CA GLY A 779 34.86 27.90 4.29
C GLY A 779 35.53 27.03 3.21
N ASP A 780 35.32 27.41 1.96
CA ASP A 780 35.59 26.68 0.73
C ASP A 780 35.74 27.72 -0.40
N ASP A 781 36.71 27.53 -1.30
CA ASP A 781 37.06 28.52 -2.34
C ASP A 781 36.01 28.63 -3.47
N ARG A 782 34.96 27.78 -3.49
CA ARG A 782 33.88 27.82 -4.48
C ARG A 782 33.10 29.14 -4.39
N PRO A 783 32.95 29.90 -5.50
CA PRO A 783 32.17 31.14 -5.49
C PRO A 783 30.68 30.88 -5.22
N VAL A 784 30.09 31.71 -4.36
CA VAL A 784 28.66 31.68 -4.01
C VAL A 784 27.87 32.55 -4.99
N HIS A 785 26.75 32.03 -5.48
CA HIS A 785 25.82 32.71 -6.38
C HIS A 785 24.39 32.54 -5.88
N SER A 786 23.58 33.60 -5.97
CA SER A 786 22.16 33.58 -5.60
C SER A 786 21.27 33.87 -6.81
N LEU A 787 20.13 33.19 -6.91
CA LEU A 787 19.25 33.24 -8.07
C LEU A 787 17.79 33.34 -7.60
N MET A 788 17.28 34.57 -7.50
CA MET A 788 15.99 34.89 -6.86
C MET A 788 14.78 34.55 -7.74
N GLY A 789 13.92 33.67 -7.24
CA GLY A 789 12.78 33.11 -7.98
C GLY A 789 11.59 34.04 -8.17
N ASP A 790 11.52 35.12 -7.41
CA ASP A 790 10.49 36.17 -7.51
C ASP A 790 10.82 37.20 -8.62
N LEU A 791 12.10 37.32 -9.01
CA LEU A 791 12.56 38.16 -10.13
C LEU A 791 12.51 37.44 -11.49
N ILE A 792 12.26 36.13 -11.51
CA ILE A 792 12.40 35.28 -12.71
C ILE A 792 11.05 34.68 -13.10
N LYS A 793 10.46 35.24 -14.17
CA LYS A 793 9.18 34.80 -14.72
C LYS A 793 9.32 33.42 -15.40
N GLY A 794 8.40 32.50 -15.08
CA GLY A 794 8.32 31.19 -15.73
C GLY A 794 9.34 30.16 -15.23
N LYS A 795 10.21 29.68 -16.13
CA LYS A 795 10.97 28.42 -16.06
C LYS A 795 12.18 28.42 -15.10
N TYR A 796 11.98 28.89 -13.86
CA TYR A 796 13.02 29.08 -12.85
C TYR A 796 14.02 27.91 -12.69
N TRP A 797 13.56 26.68 -12.48
CA TRP A 797 14.47 25.54 -12.25
C TRP A 797 15.29 25.18 -13.51
N GLN A 798 14.81 25.51 -14.72
CA GLN A 798 15.62 25.37 -15.94
C GLN A 798 16.73 26.43 -16.00
N LYS A 799 16.48 27.64 -15.47
CA LYS A 799 17.47 28.72 -15.33
C LYS A 799 18.56 28.36 -14.30
N VAL A 800 18.19 27.72 -13.19
CA VAL A 800 19.14 27.11 -12.24
C VAL A 800 20.01 26.07 -12.94
N ALA A 801 19.41 25.17 -13.73
CA ALA A 801 20.13 24.14 -14.49
C ALA A 801 21.08 24.71 -15.56
N GLU A 802 20.74 25.82 -16.20
CA GLU A 802 21.64 26.54 -17.12
C GLU A 802 22.85 27.12 -16.41
N ASP A 803 22.63 27.89 -15.34
CA ASP A 803 23.72 28.62 -14.69
C ASP A 803 24.62 27.68 -13.86
N ARG A 804 24.08 26.56 -13.37
CA ARG A 804 24.84 25.42 -12.83
C ARG A 804 25.78 24.80 -13.89
N ARG A 805 25.27 24.53 -15.10
CA ARG A 805 26.09 24.01 -16.23
C ARG A 805 27.16 25.00 -16.69
N LYS A 806 26.90 26.31 -16.64
CA LYS A 806 27.87 27.36 -16.99
C LYS A 806 28.99 27.54 -15.96
N LYS A 807 28.78 27.14 -14.72
CA LYS A 807 29.68 27.42 -13.59
C LYS A 807 29.82 26.20 -12.66
N PRO A 808 30.30 25.04 -13.15
CA PRO A 808 30.18 23.74 -12.46
C PRO A 808 30.77 23.70 -11.05
N ASN A 809 31.82 24.47 -10.76
CA ASN A 809 32.47 24.54 -9.46
C ASN A 809 32.01 25.81 -8.71
N SER A 810 30.79 25.79 -8.17
CA SER A 810 30.21 26.94 -7.45
C SER A 810 29.13 26.48 -6.47
N ILE A 811 28.77 27.36 -5.52
CA ILE A 811 27.60 27.20 -4.66
C ILE A 811 26.44 28.01 -5.26
N MET A 812 25.27 27.40 -5.40
CA MET A 812 24.06 28.01 -5.97
C MET A 812 22.96 28.08 -4.91
N LEU A 813 22.63 29.28 -4.45
CA LEU A 813 21.51 29.57 -3.55
C LEU A 813 20.24 29.75 -4.41
N ALA A 814 19.45 28.69 -4.51
CA ALA A 814 18.20 28.66 -5.25
C ALA A 814 17.06 29.26 -4.41
N ASP A 815 17.01 30.59 -4.31
CA ASP A 815 15.99 31.35 -3.59
C ASP A 815 14.60 31.25 -4.25
N LYS A 816 13.97 30.08 -4.12
CA LYS A 816 12.56 29.82 -4.43
C LYS A 816 12.05 28.68 -3.53
N ASN A 817 10.76 28.72 -3.20
CA ASN A 817 10.13 27.60 -2.49
C ASN A 817 10.18 26.34 -3.38
N ALA A 818 10.53 25.21 -2.77
CA ALA A 818 10.53 23.89 -3.39
C ALA A 818 9.53 22.97 -2.66
N PRO A 819 8.21 23.13 -2.89
CA PRO A 819 7.19 22.60 -1.97
C PRO A 819 6.69 21.19 -2.29
N ASN A 820 7.16 20.56 -3.37
CA ASN A 820 6.64 19.26 -3.79
C ASN A 820 7.71 18.36 -4.44
N GLU A 821 7.39 17.06 -4.49
CA GLU A 821 8.23 16.00 -5.04
C GLU A 821 8.60 16.23 -6.53
N GLU A 822 7.74 16.92 -7.30
CA GLU A 822 8.02 17.29 -8.69
C GLU A 822 9.22 18.24 -8.80
N VAL A 823 9.31 19.24 -7.93
CA VAL A 823 10.47 20.13 -7.86
C VAL A 823 11.70 19.39 -7.32
N TRP A 824 11.54 18.51 -6.33
CA TRP A 824 12.67 17.74 -5.80
C TRP A 824 13.28 16.81 -6.86
N LYS A 825 12.44 16.12 -7.66
CA LYS A 825 12.88 15.34 -8.82
C LYS A 825 13.64 16.17 -9.84
N LEU A 826 13.23 17.42 -10.11
CA LEU A 826 13.98 18.32 -10.99
C LEU A 826 15.35 18.71 -10.40
N ILE A 827 15.46 18.80 -9.07
CA ILE A 827 16.74 19.07 -8.38
C ILE A 827 17.63 17.83 -8.41
N GLU A 828 17.10 16.64 -8.12
CA GLU A 828 17.80 15.35 -8.29
C GLU A 828 18.31 15.20 -9.74
N ASP A 829 17.49 15.50 -10.75
CA ASP A 829 17.86 15.50 -12.16
C ASP A 829 19.03 16.46 -12.47
N MET A 830 19.02 17.66 -11.88
CA MET A 830 20.15 18.61 -12.00
C MET A 830 21.42 18.07 -11.34
N CYS A 831 21.30 17.46 -10.16
CA CYS A 831 22.42 16.86 -9.45
C CYS A 831 23.12 15.78 -10.29
N HIS A 832 22.35 14.79 -10.78
CA HIS A 832 22.85 13.71 -11.64
C HIS A 832 23.50 14.24 -12.93
N LYS A 833 22.91 15.27 -13.55
CA LYS A 833 23.39 15.83 -14.84
C LYS A 833 24.58 16.79 -14.70
N THR A 834 24.89 17.28 -13.50
CA THR A 834 25.95 18.28 -13.29
C THR A 834 27.00 17.89 -12.26
N ARG A 835 26.90 16.71 -11.63
CA ARG A 835 27.72 16.29 -10.50
C ARG A 835 27.77 17.37 -9.42
N ALA A 836 26.59 17.72 -8.94
CA ALA A 836 26.41 18.69 -7.86
C ALA A 836 25.58 18.04 -6.76
N SER A 837 25.98 18.24 -5.51
CA SER A 837 25.15 17.89 -4.35
C SER A 837 24.10 18.97 -4.13
N ALA A 838 22.90 18.59 -3.69
CA ALA A 838 21.88 19.54 -3.24
C ALA A 838 21.65 19.42 -1.74
N VAL A 839 21.32 20.55 -1.11
CA VAL A 839 21.12 20.67 0.33
C VAL A 839 19.80 21.39 0.59
N PRO A 840 18.77 20.70 1.11
CA PRO A 840 17.55 21.33 1.58
C PRO A 840 17.82 22.08 2.89
N VAL A 841 17.41 23.36 2.93
CA VAL A 841 17.35 24.18 4.15
C VAL A 841 15.89 24.31 4.55
N VAL A 842 15.54 23.78 5.71
CA VAL A 842 14.17 23.65 6.20
C VAL A 842 13.99 24.43 7.52
N PRO A 843 12.93 25.25 7.67
CA PRO A 843 12.61 25.87 8.94
C PRO A 843 12.31 24.83 10.03
N GLU A 844 12.89 25.02 11.20
CA GLU A 844 12.62 24.19 12.38
C GLU A 844 11.18 24.39 12.86
N SER A 845 10.47 23.28 13.09
CA SER A 845 9.10 23.23 13.58
C SER A 845 8.78 21.80 13.98
N GLU A 846 8.00 21.63 15.04
CA GLU A 846 7.51 20.32 15.50
C GLU A 846 6.56 19.67 14.46
N GLY A 847 5.86 20.49 13.65
CA GLY A 847 4.86 20.02 12.70
C GLY A 847 3.53 19.66 13.36
N THR A 848 2.80 18.77 12.69
CA THR A 848 1.65 17.99 13.19
C THR A 848 1.71 16.60 12.54
N ASP A 849 0.80 15.70 12.90
CA ASP A 849 0.67 14.36 12.28
C ASP A 849 0.36 14.42 10.77
N SER A 850 -0.07 15.59 10.27
CA SER A 850 -0.52 15.78 8.88
C SER A 850 0.18 16.91 8.12
N ASN A 851 1.05 17.70 8.76
CA ASN A 851 1.84 18.74 8.10
C ASN A 851 3.23 18.91 8.74
N PRO A 852 4.33 19.11 7.98
CA PRO A 852 5.66 19.35 8.54
C PRO A 852 5.87 20.74 9.17
N PHE A 853 4.83 21.58 9.22
CA PHE A 853 4.83 22.88 9.88
C PHE A 853 3.67 22.99 10.89
N SER A 854 4.00 23.40 12.13
CA SER A 854 3.02 23.65 13.19
C SER A 854 2.22 24.94 12.94
N LEU A 855 1.09 25.11 13.62
CA LEU A 855 0.27 26.33 13.52
C LEU A 855 1.05 27.58 13.95
N GLU A 856 1.94 27.48 14.93
CA GLU A 856 2.84 28.58 15.34
C GLU A 856 3.81 28.99 14.22
N ALA A 857 4.39 28.02 13.51
CA ALA A 857 5.27 28.29 12.38
C ALA A 857 4.49 28.98 11.25
N LEU A 858 3.27 28.51 10.96
CA LEU A 858 2.35 29.15 10.01
C LEU A 858 1.98 30.58 10.44
N ALA A 859 1.69 30.81 11.72
CA ALA A 859 1.38 32.13 12.28
C ALA A 859 2.56 33.10 12.10
N VAL A 860 3.78 32.67 12.46
CA VAL A 860 5.00 33.44 12.28
C VAL A 860 5.28 33.70 10.79
N PHE A 861 5.02 32.76 9.89
CA PHE A 861 5.15 32.98 8.45
C PHE A 861 4.15 34.02 7.92
N MET A 862 2.88 33.96 8.33
CA MET A 862 1.87 34.97 7.97
C MET A 862 2.23 36.35 8.51
N PHE A 863 2.59 36.45 9.80
CA PHE A 863 3.03 37.69 10.45
C PHE A 863 4.24 38.31 9.74
N ARG A 864 5.29 37.51 9.47
CA ARG A 864 6.48 37.92 8.71
C ARG A 864 6.20 38.32 7.26
N VAL A 865 5.05 37.98 6.67
CA VAL A 865 4.63 38.43 5.34
C VAL A 865 3.84 39.74 5.45
N LEU A 866 2.91 39.83 6.40
CA LEU A 866 2.08 41.02 6.67
C LEU A 866 2.87 42.22 7.23
N GLN A 867 4.13 42.04 7.62
CA GLN A 867 5.06 43.13 7.95
C GLN A 867 5.83 43.70 6.75
N ARG A 868 5.81 43.04 5.58
CA ARG A 868 6.61 43.44 4.40
C ARG A 868 5.96 44.58 3.63
N VAL A 869 6.78 45.31 2.88
CA VAL A 869 6.35 46.35 1.94
C VAL A 869 7.18 46.21 0.66
N ASN A 870 6.55 46.34 -0.52
CA ASN A 870 7.17 46.28 -1.84
C ASN A 870 7.97 44.98 -2.11
N HIS A 871 7.44 43.83 -1.70
CA HIS A 871 8.11 42.54 -1.93
C HIS A 871 8.03 42.14 -3.42
N PRO A 872 9.14 41.75 -4.10
CA PRO A 872 9.15 41.49 -5.55
C PRO A 872 8.14 40.44 -6.05
N GLY A 873 7.75 39.50 -5.18
CA GLY A 873 6.72 38.49 -5.46
C GLY A 873 5.26 38.97 -5.28
N ASN A 874 5.02 40.26 -5.02
CA ASN A 874 3.71 40.86 -4.74
C ASN A 874 2.90 40.17 -3.61
N LEU A 875 3.62 39.63 -2.61
CA LEU A 875 3.07 38.95 -1.44
C LEU A 875 3.63 39.60 -0.18
N ASP A 876 2.94 40.64 0.29
CA ASP A 876 3.31 41.49 1.41
C ASP A 876 2.07 42.11 2.09
N LYS A 877 2.23 43.17 2.90
CA LYS A 877 1.13 43.84 3.62
C LYS A 877 0.04 44.39 2.68
N ALA A 878 0.38 44.82 1.47
CA ALA A 878 -0.55 45.41 0.51
C ALA A 878 -1.35 44.37 -0.29
N SER A 879 -0.91 43.10 -0.32
CA SER A 879 -1.64 42.01 -0.99
C SER A 879 -3.00 41.77 -0.31
N PRO A 880 -4.14 41.77 -1.02
CA PRO A 880 -5.48 41.75 -0.42
C PRO A 880 -5.94 40.37 0.09
N ASN A 881 -5.14 39.31 -0.10
CA ASN A 881 -5.47 37.93 0.24
C ASN A 881 -4.23 37.11 0.66
N ALA A 882 -3.30 37.74 1.39
CA ALA A 882 -2.03 37.15 1.79
C ALA A 882 -2.20 35.90 2.67
N GLY A 883 -3.19 35.88 3.57
CA GLY A 883 -3.52 34.72 4.40
C GLY A 883 -3.98 33.54 3.55
N TYR A 884 -4.85 33.76 2.56
CA TYR A 884 -5.28 32.71 1.62
C TYR A 884 -4.09 32.13 0.83
N VAL A 885 -3.17 32.97 0.35
CA VAL A 885 -1.98 32.51 -0.39
C VAL A 885 -1.05 31.70 0.52
N LEU A 886 -0.87 32.09 1.78
CA LEU A 886 -0.11 31.34 2.78
C LEU A 886 -0.75 29.98 3.08
N LEU A 887 -2.07 29.93 3.24
CA LEU A 887 -2.81 28.66 3.38
C LEU A 887 -2.67 27.76 2.15
N MET A 888 -2.67 28.33 0.94
CA MET A 888 -2.40 27.56 -0.28
C MET A 888 -1.01 26.91 -0.26
N PHE A 889 0.03 27.64 0.18
CA PHE A 889 1.38 27.07 0.33
C PHE A 889 1.47 26.03 1.46
N TYR A 890 0.78 26.24 2.59
CA TYR A 890 0.73 25.29 3.70
C TYR A 890 0.13 23.94 3.27
N HIS A 891 -0.97 23.97 2.51
CA HIS A 891 -1.63 22.79 1.97
C HIS A 891 -0.88 22.08 0.81
N LEU A 892 0.27 22.60 0.34
CA LEU A 892 1.16 21.82 -0.55
C LEU A 892 1.89 20.70 0.20
N TYR A 893 1.99 20.81 1.52
CA TYR A 893 2.63 19.83 2.41
C TYR A 893 1.61 18.97 3.19
N ASP A 894 0.31 19.04 2.84
CA ASP A 894 -0.79 18.29 3.47
C ASP A 894 -0.62 16.76 3.32
N GLY A 895 -0.88 16.03 4.40
CA GLY A 895 -0.81 14.57 4.47
C GLY A 895 0.59 14.01 4.69
N ARG A 896 1.46 14.73 5.41
CA ARG A 896 2.83 14.32 5.76
C ARG A 896 3.23 14.80 7.15
N SER A 897 3.69 13.90 8.01
CA SER A 897 4.27 14.26 9.31
C SER A 897 5.66 14.91 9.15
N ARG A 898 6.16 15.56 10.22
CA ARG A 898 7.51 16.12 10.26
C ARG A 898 8.60 15.05 10.04
N LYS A 899 8.47 13.86 10.64
CA LYS A 899 9.45 12.77 10.55
C LYS A 899 9.56 12.21 9.13
N GLU A 900 8.44 12.04 8.42
CA GLU A 900 8.43 11.61 7.02
C GLU A 900 9.05 12.67 6.09
N PHE A 901 8.72 13.95 6.31
CA PHE A 901 9.19 15.05 5.48
C PHE A 901 10.72 15.24 5.57
N GLU A 902 11.28 15.24 6.78
CA GLU A 902 12.74 15.29 6.95
C GLU A 902 13.42 14.00 6.45
N GLY A 903 12.81 12.83 6.70
CA GLY A 903 13.32 11.54 6.25
C GLY A 903 13.43 11.42 4.73
N GLU A 904 12.42 11.83 3.97
CA GLU A 904 12.48 11.79 2.50
C GLU A 904 13.53 12.75 1.92
N LEU A 905 13.67 13.95 2.52
CA LEU A 905 14.71 14.90 2.10
C LEU A 905 16.11 14.34 2.34
N ILE A 906 16.36 13.70 3.50
CA ILE A 906 17.63 13.02 3.79
C ILE A 906 17.84 11.81 2.86
N GLU A 907 16.79 11.06 2.51
CA GLU A 907 16.91 9.89 1.60
C GLU A 907 17.26 10.29 0.16
N ARG A 908 16.74 11.43 -0.33
CA ARG A 908 17.02 11.95 -1.69
C ARG A 908 18.36 12.68 -1.78
N PHE A 909 18.67 13.51 -0.79
CA PHE A 909 19.76 14.50 -0.87
C PHE A 909 20.95 14.21 0.06
N GLY A 910 20.89 13.15 0.88
CA GLY A 910 21.95 12.71 1.78
C GLY A 910 22.21 13.64 2.98
N SER A 911 21.71 14.87 2.94
CA SER A 911 21.87 15.89 3.96
C SER A 911 20.63 16.77 4.10
N LEU A 912 20.50 17.42 5.25
CA LEU A 912 19.43 18.35 5.61
C LEU A 912 19.97 19.39 6.58
N VAL A 913 19.66 20.66 6.33
CA VAL A 913 20.01 21.79 7.22
C VAL A 913 18.74 22.29 7.91
N LYS A 914 18.77 22.36 9.24
CA LYS A 914 17.70 22.95 10.05
C LYS A 914 17.99 24.41 10.31
N MET A 915 17.06 25.28 9.92
CA MET A 915 17.12 26.72 10.20
C MET A 915 16.24 27.03 11.42
N PRO A 916 16.81 27.46 12.57
CA PRO A 916 16.04 27.81 13.76
C PRO A 916 14.95 28.85 13.46
N LEU A 917 13.78 28.69 14.09
CA LEU A 917 12.60 29.52 13.86
C LEU A 917 11.91 29.96 15.16
N LEU A 918 11.57 28.98 16.01
CA LEU A 918 10.87 29.16 17.27
C LEU A 918 11.80 28.79 18.43
N LYS A 919 11.66 29.48 19.56
CA LYS A 919 12.38 29.15 20.80
C LYS A 919 11.81 27.88 21.45
N SER A 920 12.65 27.17 22.19
CA SER A 920 12.28 25.96 22.95
C SER A 920 11.54 26.28 24.27
N ASP A 921 11.77 27.46 24.85
CA ASP A 921 11.20 27.97 26.10
C ASP A 921 10.01 28.93 25.88
N ARG A 922 9.35 28.83 24.72
CA ARG A 922 8.28 29.74 24.30
C ARG A 922 6.96 29.50 25.03
N ASN A 923 6.18 30.57 25.21
CA ASN A 923 4.78 30.47 25.63
C ASN A 923 3.92 29.83 24.52
N PRO A 924 2.86 29.05 24.88
CA PRO A 924 1.92 28.48 23.90
C PRO A 924 1.24 29.52 23.01
N LEU A 925 0.74 29.06 21.86
CA LEU A 925 -0.01 29.86 20.90
C LEU A 925 -1.28 30.46 21.55
N PRO A 926 -1.50 31.79 21.50
CA PRO A 926 -2.72 32.39 22.05
C PRO A 926 -3.97 31.84 21.35
N GLU A 927 -5.00 31.52 22.13
CA GLU A 927 -6.24 30.90 21.65
C GLU A 927 -6.88 31.65 20.48
N ALA A 928 -6.90 32.99 20.52
CA ALA A 928 -7.39 33.83 19.44
C ALA A 928 -6.60 33.67 18.12
N VAL A 929 -5.29 33.42 18.20
CA VAL A 929 -4.42 33.15 17.04
C VAL A 929 -4.65 31.74 16.52
N GLN A 930 -4.79 30.75 17.40
CA GLN A 930 -5.11 29.38 17.02
C GLN A 930 -6.46 29.32 16.29
N SER A 931 -7.52 29.87 16.91
CA SER A 931 -8.88 29.85 16.39
C SER A 931 -9.01 30.51 15.01
N ILE A 932 -8.35 31.66 14.76
CA ILE A 932 -8.41 32.31 13.45
C ILE A 932 -7.65 31.54 12.37
N LEU A 933 -6.59 30.79 12.72
CA LEU A 933 -5.89 29.92 11.77
C LEU A 933 -6.71 28.68 11.44
N GLU A 934 -7.40 28.10 12.43
CA GLU A 934 -8.33 26.98 12.24
C GLU A 934 -9.56 27.37 11.40
N GLU A 935 -10.21 28.53 11.67
CA GLU A 935 -11.27 29.11 10.82
C GLU A 935 -10.78 29.24 9.37
N GLY A 936 -9.54 29.70 9.17
CA GLY A 936 -8.92 29.87 7.86
C GLY A 936 -8.63 28.56 7.14
N ILE A 937 -8.09 27.57 7.85
CA ILE A 937 -7.80 26.23 7.33
C ILE A 937 -9.10 25.54 6.89
N ASP A 938 -10.17 25.64 7.67
CA ASP A 938 -11.46 25.03 7.33
C ASP A 938 -12.20 25.79 6.22
N LEU A 939 -12.11 27.13 6.19
CA LEU A 939 -12.55 27.93 5.05
C LEU A 939 -11.77 27.57 3.77
N TYR A 940 -10.46 27.27 3.87
CA TYR A 940 -9.64 26.79 2.76
C TYR A 940 -10.07 25.41 2.26
N LYS A 941 -10.30 24.45 3.17
CA LYS A 941 -10.85 23.13 2.84
C LYS A 941 -12.21 23.26 2.15
N LEU A 942 -13.11 24.08 2.69
CA LEU A 942 -14.48 24.29 2.16
C LEU A 942 -14.46 24.95 0.78
N HIS A 943 -13.66 26.01 0.61
CA HIS A 943 -13.48 26.69 -0.66
C HIS A 943 -12.91 25.74 -1.73
N THR A 944 -11.80 25.06 -1.42
CA THR A 944 -11.12 24.16 -2.37
C THR A 944 -11.99 22.96 -2.75
N LYS A 945 -12.80 22.45 -1.81
CA LYS A 945 -13.79 21.38 -2.05
C LYS A 945 -14.90 21.78 -3.03
N ARG A 946 -15.25 23.07 -3.13
CA ARG A 946 -16.33 23.57 -4.01
C ARG A 946 -15.84 24.18 -5.32
N HIS A 947 -14.71 24.89 -5.30
CA HIS A 947 -14.21 25.70 -6.43
C HIS A 947 -12.82 25.27 -6.94
N GLY A 948 -12.15 24.32 -6.29
CA GLY A 948 -10.80 23.90 -6.66
C GLY A 948 -9.77 25.03 -6.45
N ARG A 949 -8.93 25.27 -7.47
CA ARG A 949 -7.89 26.32 -7.47
C ARG A 949 -8.40 27.70 -7.93
N LEU A 950 -9.67 28.03 -7.70
CA LEU A 950 -10.19 29.37 -7.95
C LEU A 950 -9.56 30.39 -6.98
N GLU A 951 -9.41 31.64 -7.38
CA GLU A 951 -8.90 32.70 -6.50
C GLU A 951 -9.93 33.07 -5.42
N SER A 952 -9.48 33.35 -4.19
CA SER A 952 -10.34 33.69 -3.04
C SER A 952 -11.21 34.94 -3.22
N THR A 953 -10.88 35.82 -4.16
CA THR A 953 -11.68 36.99 -4.53
C THR A 953 -12.86 36.66 -5.46
N LYS A 954 -13.04 35.38 -5.83
CA LYS A 954 -14.03 34.89 -6.79
C LYS A 954 -14.79 33.69 -6.21
N GLY A 955 -15.97 33.40 -6.77
CA GLY A 955 -16.81 32.29 -6.31
C GLY A 955 -17.59 32.57 -5.03
N SER A 956 -18.20 31.52 -4.47
CA SER A 956 -19.28 31.66 -3.47
C SER A 956 -18.85 32.01 -2.04
N TYR A 957 -17.55 32.13 -1.77
CA TYR A 957 -17.00 32.38 -0.42
C TYR A 957 -16.17 33.67 -0.35
N ALA A 958 -16.28 34.55 -1.34
CA ALA A 958 -15.44 35.74 -1.45
C ALA A 958 -15.69 36.77 -0.33
N LYS A 959 -16.90 36.83 0.24
CA LYS A 959 -17.20 37.73 1.38
C LYS A 959 -16.57 37.20 2.66
N GLU A 960 -16.63 35.88 2.84
CA GLU A 960 -16.07 35.12 3.95
C GLU A 960 -14.54 35.22 3.95
N TRP A 961 -13.89 35.13 2.78
CA TRP A 961 -12.46 35.39 2.64
C TRP A 961 -12.08 36.83 3.01
N ILE A 962 -12.84 37.84 2.58
CA ILE A 962 -12.58 39.24 2.93
C ILE A 962 -12.75 39.48 4.45
N LYS A 963 -13.79 38.90 5.06
CA LYS A 963 -14.05 38.94 6.52
C LYS A 963 -12.90 38.29 7.29
N TRP A 964 -12.53 37.06 6.91
CA TRP A 964 -11.48 36.28 7.56
C TRP A 964 -10.10 36.91 7.40
N GLU A 965 -9.71 37.37 6.20
CA GLU A 965 -8.41 38.02 5.97
C GLU A 965 -8.27 39.30 6.80
N LYS A 966 -9.38 40.04 7.04
CA LYS A 966 -9.39 41.16 7.99
C LYS A 966 -9.18 40.67 9.43
N GLN A 967 -10.00 39.72 9.90
CA GLN A 967 -9.87 39.18 11.26
C GLN A 967 -8.46 38.63 11.53
N LEU A 968 -7.87 37.90 10.58
CA LEU A 968 -6.49 37.42 10.64
C LEU A 968 -5.51 38.58 10.86
N ARG A 969 -5.63 39.66 10.09
CA ARG A 969 -4.74 40.82 10.20
C ARG A 969 -4.89 41.53 11.54
N ASP A 970 -6.12 41.74 11.98
CA ASP A 970 -6.43 42.39 13.26
C ASP A 970 -5.87 41.53 14.43
N THR A 971 -6.13 40.22 14.43
CA THR A 971 -5.61 39.27 15.44
C THR A 971 -4.08 39.15 15.42
N LEU A 972 -3.45 39.03 14.24
CA LEU A 972 -2.00 38.91 14.13
C LEU A 972 -1.28 40.22 14.52
N CYS A 973 -1.90 41.38 14.30
CA CYS A 973 -1.37 42.66 14.77
C CYS A 973 -1.54 42.81 16.29
N GLY A 974 -2.68 42.41 16.86
CA GLY A 974 -2.93 42.43 18.30
C GLY A 974 -2.01 41.51 19.11
N ASN A 975 -1.44 40.47 18.47
CA ASN A 975 -0.50 39.53 19.10
C ASN A 975 0.97 39.76 18.69
N ALA A 976 1.31 40.96 18.20
CA ALA A 976 2.66 41.26 17.69
C ALA A 976 3.80 41.03 18.71
N GLU A 977 3.58 41.37 19.98
CA GLU A 977 4.56 41.15 21.06
C GLU A 977 4.83 39.67 21.29
N TYR A 978 3.77 38.84 21.30
CA TYR A 978 3.89 37.38 21.37
C TYR A 978 4.76 36.85 20.23
N PHE A 979 4.46 37.18 18.97
CA PHE A 979 5.25 36.69 17.84
C PHE A 979 6.71 37.16 17.91
N ASN A 980 6.97 38.40 18.32
CA ASN A 980 8.33 38.89 18.49
C ASN A 980 9.07 38.15 19.61
N SER A 981 8.38 37.75 20.69
CA SER A 981 8.97 37.03 21.82
C SER A 981 9.38 35.59 21.50
N ILE A 982 8.57 34.84 20.72
CA ILE A 982 8.78 33.40 20.49
C ILE A 982 9.80 33.08 19.40
N GLN A 983 10.16 34.05 18.57
CA GLN A 983 11.05 33.85 17.43
C GLN A 983 12.53 33.78 17.86
N VAL A 984 13.29 32.92 17.19
CA VAL A 984 14.75 32.93 17.29
C VAL A 984 15.32 34.14 16.54
N PRO A 985 16.30 34.89 17.10
CA PRO A 985 16.97 35.98 16.41
C PRO A 985 17.54 35.56 15.06
N PHE A 986 17.35 36.38 14.03
CA PHE A 986 17.65 35.98 12.65
C PHE A 986 19.15 35.79 12.42
N GLU A 987 19.98 36.59 13.08
CA GLU A 987 21.44 36.57 13.04
C GLU A 987 21.98 35.23 13.59
N PHE A 988 21.33 34.68 14.63
CA PHE A 988 21.63 33.37 15.18
C PHE A 988 21.24 32.25 14.21
N ALA A 989 20.05 32.35 13.58
CA ALA A 989 19.61 31.39 12.57
C ALA A 989 20.55 31.39 11.34
N VAL A 990 20.99 32.56 10.88
CA VAL A 990 22.00 32.71 9.81
C VAL A 990 23.33 32.05 10.22
N LYS A 991 23.82 32.29 11.44
CA LYS A 991 25.05 31.65 11.96
C LYS A 991 24.93 30.12 11.94
N GLN A 992 23.85 29.58 12.50
CA GLN A 992 23.58 28.14 12.57
C GLN A 992 23.48 27.47 11.19
N VAL A 993 22.73 28.07 10.26
CA VAL A 993 22.63 27.57 8.87
C VAL A 993 23.99 27.62 8.18
N SER A 994 24.74 28.70 8.34
CA SER A 994 26.08 28.83 7.75
C SER A 994 27.04 27.76 8.29
N GLU A 995 26.92 27.39 9.56
CA GLU A 995 27.76 26.38 10.21
C GLU A 995 27.45 24.96 9.75
N GLN A 996 26.17 24.59 9.69
CA GLN A 996 25.73 23.32 9.10
C GLN A 996 26.12 23.21 7.62
N LEU A 997 25.97 24.28 6.84
CA LEU A 997 26.40 24.32 5.44
C LEU A 997 27.92 24.20 5.26
N ARG A 998 28.73 24.81 6.15
CA ARG A 998 30.19 24.61 6.17
C ARG A 998 30.57 23.15 6.41
N ASN A 999 29.93 22.48 7.36
CA ASN A 999 30.23 21.10 7.71
C ASN A 999 29.85 20.15 6.55
N ILE A 1000 28.69 20.36 5.93
CA ILE A 1000 28.28 19.63 4.71
C ILE A 1000 29.27 19.89 3.55
N ALA A 1001 29.71 21.13 3.35
CA ALA A 1001 30.64 21.49 2.28
C ALA A 1001 32.02 20.81 2.43
N LYS A 1002 32.47 20.56 3.66
CA LYS A 1002 33.72 19.85 3.98
C LYS A 1002 33.60 18.32 3.97
N GLY A 1003 32.39 17.78 4.11
CA GLY A 1003 32.14 16.35 4.32
C GLY A 1003 32.01 15.94 5.80
N ASP A 1004 32.18 16.88 6.73
CA ASP A 1004 32.07 16.69 8.19
C ASP A 1004 30.60 16.57 8.69
N TYR A 1005 29.69 16.10 7.84
CA TYR A 1005 28.26 16.00 8.15
C TYR A 1005 27.84 14.55 8.37
N THR A 1006 27.61 14.20 9.63
CA THR A 1006 26.80 13.02 10.00
C THR A 1006 25.33 13.40 9.85
N PRO A 1007 24.53 12.74 8.99
CA PRO A 1007 23.08 12.91 9.02
C PRO A 1007 22.56 12.48 10.40
N PRO A 1008 21.53 13.14 10.96
CA PRO A 1008 20.88 12.67 12.17
C PRO A 1008 20.33 11.27 11.94
N ASP A 1009 20.29 10.43 12.98
CA ASP A 1009 19.84 9.04 12.89
C ASP A 1009 18.35 8.94 12.51
N THR A 1010 18.09 8.99 11.20
CA THR A 1010 16.92 8.36 10.61
C THR A 1010 17.06 6.87 10.88
N GLU A 1011 16.33 6.35 11.87
CA GLU A 1011 16.30 4.95 12.29
C GLU A 1011 15.96 4.04 11.10
N LYS A 1012 16.99 3.64 10.34
CA LYS A 1012 16.84 2.75 9.18
C LYS A 1012 16.63 1.33 9.70
N ARG A 1013 15.36 1.02 9.97
CA ARG A 1013 14.82 -0.29 10.37
C ARG A 1013 15.62 -1.40 9.70
N LYS A 1014 16.38 -2.17 10.51
CA LYS A 1014 17.16 -3.34 10.07
C LYS A 1014 16.22 -4.52 9.73
N LEU A 1015 15.40 -4.33 8.71
CA LEU A 1015 14.52 -5.35 8.16
C LEU A 1015 15.32 -6.61 7.81
N GLY A 1016 14.79 -7.78 8.18
CA GLY A 1016 15.21 -9.06 7.63
C GLY A 1016 16.55 -9.63 8.09
N THR A 1017 17.35 -8.88 8.85
CA THR A 1017 18.73 -9.28 9.19
C THR A 1017 18.91 -9.66 10.66
N ILE A 1018 17.84 -9.83 11.44
CA ILE A 1018 17.95 -10.15 12.88
C ILE A 1018 18.45 -11.59 13.06
N VAL A 1019 19.74 -11.72 13.33
CA VAL A 1019 20.43 -12.98 13.68
C VAL A 1019 20.49 -13.15 15.19
N TYR A 1020 20.64 -12.06 15.96
CA TYR A 1020 20.69 -12.13 17.43
C TYR A 1020 20.19 -10.86 18.14
N ALA A 1021 19.81 -11.04 19.41
CA ALA A 1021 19.58 -9.98 20.37
C ALA A 1021 20.81 -9.85 21.28
N ALA A 1022 21.24 -8.63 21.55
CA ALA A 1022 22.37 -8.36 22.43
C ALA A 1022 22.22 -7.03 23.19
N LEU A 1023 23.02 -6.87 24.24
CA LEU A 1023 23.29 -5.56 24.83
C LEU A 1023 24.52 -4.96 24.15
N SER A 1024 24.33 -3.88 23.39
CA SER A 1024 25.36 -3.01 22.82
C SER A 1024 26.13 -2.31 23.95
N MET A 1025 27.45 -2.44 24.00
CA MET A 1025 28.27 -1.84 25.06
C MET A 1025 28.94 -0.53 24.62
N PRO A 1026 28.97 0.53 25.45
CA PRO A 1026 29.75 1.72 25.18
C PRO A 1026 31.25 1.42 25.15
N VAL A 1027 31.88 1.64 23.98
CA VAL A 1027 33.31 1.41 23.74
C VAL A 1027 34.18 2.13 24.78
N THR A 1028 33.81 3.37 25.12
CA THR A 1028 34.50 4.23 26.08
C THR A 1028 34.41 3.73 27.53
N GLU A 1029 33.28 3.15 27.94
CA GLU A 1029 33.14 2.54 29.27
C GLU A 1029 34.05 1.31 29.38
N ILE A 1030 34.03 0.42 28.38
CA ILE A 1030 34.88 -0.78 28.37
C ILE A 1030 36.37 -0.43 28.32
N GLN A 1031 36.79 0.54 27.50
CA GLN A 1031 38.17 1.03 27.50
C GLN A 1031 38.56 1.65 28.86
N GLY A 1032 37.65 2.41 29.48
CA GLY A 1032 37.84 2.96 30.82
C GLY A 1032 38.01 1.89 31.91
N VAL A 1033 37.32 0.75 31.79
CA VAL A 1033 37.50 -0.41 32.67
C VAL A 1033 38.85 -1.09 32.40
N LEU A 1034 39.16 -1.40 31.14
CA LEU A 1034 40.41 -2.08 30.77
C LEU A 1034 41.66 -1.30 31.19
N ASN A 1035 41.67 0.02 30.99
CA ASN A 1035 42.81 0.87 31.37
C ASN A 1035 43.04 0.88 32.90
N LYS A 1036 41.97 0.91 33.71
CA LYS A 1036 42.07 0.79 35.19
C LYS A 1036 42.56 -0.59 35.62
N LEU A 1037 42.11 -1.66 34.92
CA LEU A 1037 42.53 -3.02 35.20
C LEU A 1037 44.01 -3.25 34.84
N ALA A 1038 44.50 -2.68 33.75
CA ALA A 1038 45.92 -2.69 33.40
C ALA A 1038 46.78 -1.97 34.46
N GLN A 1039 46.39 -0.75 34.85
CA GLN A 1039 47.07 0.03 35.90
C GLN A 1039 47.18 -0.72 37.23
N ASN A 1040 46.17 -1.53 37.57
CA ASN A 1040 46.11 -2.26 38.84
C ASN A 1040 46.64 -3.71 38.77
N ASN A 1041 46.94 -4.26 37.58
CA ASN A 1041 47.36 -5.65 37.43
C ASN A 1041 48.39 -5.86 36.30
N PRO A 1042 49.67 -6.13 36.64
CA PRO A 1042 50.74 -6.33 35.66
C PRO A 1042 50.50 -7.46 34.63
N LYS A 1043 49.71 -8.49 34.95
CA LYS A 1043 49.34 -9.52 33.95
C LYS A 1043 48.44 -8.94 32.86
N ILE A 1044 47.47 -8.10 33.23
CA ILE A 1044 46.53 -7.47 32.28
C ILE A 1044 47.27 -6.44 31.42
N ASP A 1045 48.11 -5.61 32.02
CA ASP A 1045 48.97 -4.66 31.30
C ASP A 1045 49.89 -5.37 30.28
N THR A 1046 50.59 -6.43 30.70
CA THR A 1046 51.42 -7.25 29.81
C THR A 1046 50.60 -7.91 28.70
N PHE A 1047 49.37 -8.37 29.00
CA PHE A 1047 48.48 -8.99 28.02
C PHE A 1047 47.96 -8.01 26.95
N LEU A 1048 47.64 -6.77 27.34
CA LEU A 1048 47.00 -5.79 26.46
C LEU A 1048 47.98 -4.99 25.58
N LYS A 1049 49.24 -4.83 26.02
CA LYS A 1049 50.25 -3.96 25.38
C LYS A 1049 50.39 -4.16 23.87
N ASP A 1050 50.43 -5.40 23.40
CA ASP A 1050 50.68 -5.74 22.00
C ASP A 1050 49.39 -6.06 21.21
N LYS A 1051 48.20 -5.70 21.73
CA LYS A 1051 46.91 -6.17 21.20
C LYS A 1051 46.06 -5.05 20.64
N HIS A 1052 45.88 -5.03 19.32
CA HIS A 1052 44.91 -4.17 18.65
C HIS A 1052 43.47 -4.60 19.01
N LEU A 1053 42.81 -3.81 19.85
CA LEU A 1053 41.49 -4.11 20.41
C LEU A 1053 40.33 -3.72 19.45
N GLU A 1054 40.46 -4.02 18.15
CA GLU A 1054 39.50 -3.59 17.11
C GLU A 1054 38.07 -4.11 17.35
N ASN A 1055 37.95 -5.30 17.95
CA ASN A 1055 36.69 -5.92 18.34
C ASN A 1055 35.87 -5.06 19.33
N LEU A 1056 36.50 -4.14 20.08
CA LEU A 1056 35.79 -3.24 21.00
C LEU A 1056 34.73 -2.38 20.31
N ASN A 1057 34.94 -1.99 19.06
CA ASN A 1057 33.97 -1.23 18.25
C ASN A 1057 32.66 -2.01 17.99
N ARG A 1058 32.62 -3.29 18.37
CA ARG A 1058 31.45 -4.18 18.31
C ARG A 1058 31.24 -4.93 19.62
N ALA A 1059 31.75 -4.42 20.75
CA ALA A 1059 31.59 -5.05 22.05
C ALA A 1059 30.10 -5.16 22.44
N HIS A 1060 29.66 -6.38 22.73
CA HIS A 1060 28.27 -6.66 23.08
C HIS A 1060 28.16 -7.90 23.95
N LEU A 1061 27.10 -7.97 24.77
CA LEU A 1061 26.70 -9.16 25.52
C LEU A 1061 25.56 -9.84 24.76
N THR A 1062 25.81 -11.02 24.18
CA THR A 1062 24.75 -11.76 23.45
C THR A 1062 23.67 -12.25 24.42
N LEU A 1063 22.42 -11.87 24.17
CA LEU A 1063 21.24 -12.30 24.94
C LEU A 1063 20.64 -13.57 24.35
N ALA A 1064 20.40 -13.62 23.05
CA ALA A 1064 20.02 -14.85 22.35
C ALA A 1064 20.35 -14.80 20.86
N HIS A 1065 20.65 -15.97 20.28
CA HIS A 1065 21.03 -16.11 18.87
C HIS A 1065 20.07 -17.07 18.15
N LYS A 1066 19.51 -16.63 17.02
CA LYS A 1066 18.40 -17.29 16.30
C LYS A 1066 18.68 -18.77 15.99
N ARG A 1067 19.90 -19.08 15.56
CA ARG A 1067 20.33 -20.46 15.24
C ARG A 1067 20.50 -21.36 16.46
N SER A 1068 20.73 -20.77 17.64
CA SER A 1068 21.09 -21.50 18.86
C SER A 1068 19.89 -21.71 19.78
N HIS A 1069 18.99 -20.72 19.86
CA HIS A 1069 17.89 -20.68 20.83
C HIS A 1069 16.51 -20.56 20.18
N GLY A 1070 16.42 -20.54 18.85
CA GLY A 1070 15.17 -20.35 18.10
C GLY A 1070 14.77 -18.88 17.93
N ILE A 1071 13.65 -18.67 17.23
CA ILE A 1071 13.17 -17.33 16.85
C ILE A 1071 12.48 -16.65 18.04
N LYS A 1072 11.62 -17.37 18.78
CA LYS A 1072 10.98 -16.87 20.01
C LYS A 1072 12.01 -16.27 20.96
N ALA A 1073 13.09 -17.00 21.23
CA ALA A 1073 14.11 -16.58 22.18
C ALA A 1073 14.82 -15.28 21.79
N VAL A 1074 14.86 -14.90 20.50
CA VAL A 1074 15.35 -13.58 20.07
C VAL A 1074 14.24 -12.54 20.14
N ALA A 1075 13.05 -12.89 19.66
CA ALA A 1075 11.88 -12.00 19.61
C ALA A 1075 11.39 -11.52 20.99
N ASP A 1076 11.50 -12.37 22.02
CA ASP A 1076 11.14 -12.07 23.41
C ASP A 1076 11.84 -10.83 23.99
N TYR A 1077 13.01 -10.42 23.46
CA TYR A 1077 13.69 -9.20 23.88
C TYR A 1077 13.17 -7.92 23.20
N GLY A 1078 12.25 -8.02 22.24
CA GLY A 1078 11.70 -6.86 21.51
C GLY A 1078 10.99 -5.84 22.39
N ILE A 1079 10.41 -6.27 23.52
CA ILE A 1079 9.80 -5.39 24.53
C ILE A 1079 10.82 -4.49 25.26
N PHE A 1080 12.11 -4.84 25.20
CA PHE A 1080 13.21 -4.08 25.79
C PHE A 1080 14.05 -3.33 24.74
N LEU A 1081 13.71 -3.40 23.46
CA LEU A 1081 14.50 -2.81 22.38
C LEU A 1081 14.78 -1.32 22.62
N HIS A 1082 16.03 -0.92 22.43
CA HIS A 1082 16.59 0.41 22.70
C HIS A 1082 16.54 0.89 24.17
N LYS A 1083 16.10 0.05 25.12
CA LYS A 1083 16.20 0.35 26.56
C LYS A 1083 17.63 0.09 27.06
N LYS A 1084 18.07 0.91 28.02
CA LYS A 1084 19.33 0.71 28.75
C LYS A 1084 19.15 -0.30 29.88
N VAL A 1085 20.12 -1.20 30.02
CA VAL A 1085 20.20 -2.26 31.02
C VAL A 1085 21.52 -2.09 31.79
N PRO A 1086 21.52 -2.13 33.13
CA PRO A 1086 22.76 -2.23 33.90
C PRO A 1086 23.39 -3.61 33.70
N VAL A 1087 24.71 -3.67 33.57
CA VAL A 1087 25.47 -4.92 33.45
C VAL A 1087 26.60 -4.93 34.46
N GLU A 1088 26.63 -5.98 35.29
CA GLU A 1088 27.66 -6.23 36.30
C GLU A 1088 28.76 -7.08 35.65
N LEU A 1089 29.97 -6.55 35.51
CA LEU A 1089 31.14 -7.35 35.13
C LEU A 1089 31.66 -8.06 36.38
N THR A 1090 31.77 -9.38 36.35
CA THR A 1090 32.19 -10.20 37.50
C THR A 1090 33.63 -10.69 37.41
N ALA A 1091 34.15 -10.90 36.20
CA ALA A 1091 35.54 -11.32 35.98
C ALA A 1091 36.04 -10.97 34.56
N LEU A 1092 37.36 -10.94 34.38
CA LEU A 1092 38.03 -11.03 33.08
C LEU A 1092 38.67 -12.41 32.91
N LEU A 1093 38.37 -13.09 31.80
CA LEU A 1093 39.03 -14.34 31.40
C LEU A 1093 39.81 -14.11 30.11
N PHE A 1094 41.03 -14.63 30.04
CA PHE A 1094 41.88 -14.50 28.86
C PHE A 1094 42.86 -15.66 28.66
N SER A 1095 43.22 -15.89 27.40
CA SER A 1095 44.22 -16.85 26.93
C SER A 1095 45.05 -16.20 25.82
N ASP A 1096 46.10 -16.87 25.37
CA ASP A 1096 46.91 -16.47 24.19
C ASP A 1096 46.06 -15.96 23.02
N LYS A 1097 44.94 -16.64 22.74
CA LYS A 1097 44.09 -16.46 21.56
C LYS A 1097 42.85 -15.59 21.72
N MET A 1098 42.36 -15.34 22.94
CA MET A 1098 41.10 -14.60 23.14
C MET A 1098 40.94 -14.06 24.56
N ALA A 1099 40.13 -12.99 24.72
CA ALA A 1099 39.75 -12.43 26.02
C ALA A 1099 38.29 -11.94 26.04
N ALA A 1100 37.62 -12.13 27.17
CA ALA A 1100 36.24 -11.70 27.40
C ALA A 1100 35.96 -11.38 28.88
N PHE A 1101 35.09 -10.39 29.15
CA PHE A 1101 34.51 -10.22 30.47
C PHE A 1101 33.36 -11.20 30.68
N GLU A 1102 33.32 -11.86 31.83
CA GLU A 1102 32.12 -12.47 32.38
C GLU A 1102 31.18 -11.35 32.87
N ALA A 1103 29.91 -11.39 32.46
CA ALA A 1103 29.03 -10.24 32.57
C ALA A 1103 27.56 -10.63 32.80
N CYS A 1104 26.97 -10.12 33.88
CA CYS A 1104 25.60 -10.39 34.30
C CYS A 1104 24.67 -9.22 33.97
N PRO A 1105 23.64 -9.39 33.11
CA PRO A 1105 22.59 -8.40 32.93
C PRO A 1105 21.72 -8.26 34.20
N GLY A 1106 21.40 -7.01 34.55
CA GLY A 1106 20.45 -6.67 35.62
C GLY A 1106 19.00 -6.60 35.12
N SER A 1107 18.21 -5.72 35.73
CA SER A 1107 16.77 -5.57 35.47
C SER A 1107 16.41 -4.24 34.83
N VAL A 1108 15.30 -4.21 34.09
CA VAL A 1108 14.65 -3.00 33.55
C VAL A 1108 13.16 -3.07 33.84
N GLU A 1109 12.58 -1.98 34.36
CA GLU A 1109 11.14 -1.88 34.70
C GLU A 1109 10.63 -3.00 35.63
N GLY A 1110 11.53 -3.62 36.40
CA GLY A 1110 11.24 -4.76 37.30
C GLY A 1110 11.46 -6.13 36.66
N GLU A 1111 11.46 -6.28 35.33
CA GLU A 1111 11.81 -7.53 34.67
C GLU A 1111 13.33 -7.73 34.64
N LYS A 1112 13.82 -8.90 35.09
CA LYS A 1112 15.23 -9.26 35.01
C LYS A 1112 15.60 -9.69 33.59
N ILE A 1113 16.59 -9.03 33.00
CA ILE A 1113 17.18 -9.47 31.74
C ILE A 1113 18.07 -10.68 32.02
N VAL A 1114 17.88 -11.76 31.25
CA VAL A 1114 18.65 -13.01 31.38
C VAL A 1114 19.13 -13.39 29.99
N SER A 1115 20.44 -13.62 29.82
CA SER A 1115 20.95 -14.21 28.57
C SER A 1115 20.65 -15.70 28.52
N LYS A 1116 20.40 -16.23 27.32
CA LYS A 1116 20.21 -17.66 27.04
C LYS A 1116 21.55 -18.40 26.86
N ASN A 1117 22.67 -17.68 26.73
CA ASN A 1117 24.00 -18.31 26.74
C ASN A 1117 24.28 -18.89 28.12
N ALA A 1118 24.81 -20.12 28.19
CA ALA A 1118 25.20 -20.75 29.46
C ALA A 1118 26.31 -19.97 30.20
N TRP A 1119 27.16 -19.26 29.46
CA TRP A 1119 28.14 -18.31 30.00
C TRP A 1119 27.94 -16.93 29.35
N PRO A 1120 27.20 -16.01 29.99
CA PRO A 1120 27.01 -14.64 29.52
C PRO A 1120 28.31 -13.84 29.63
N HIS A 1121 28.78 -13.30 28.50
CA HIS A 1121 30.08 -12.64 28.40
C HIS A 1121 30.09 -11.56 27.31
N ILE A 1122 31.09 -10.68 27.39
CA ILE A 1122 31.41 -9.66 26.38
C ILE A 1122 32.80 -9.98 25.82
N THR A 1123 32.89 -10.33 24.54
CA THR A 1123 34.19 -10.56 23.88
C THR A 1123 34.93 -9.23 23.69
N ILE A 1124 36.18 -9.17 24.14
CA ILE A 1124 37.03 -7.97 24.09
C ILE A 1124 38.00 -8.06 22.92
N TRP A 1125 38.65 -9.22 22.77
CA TRP A 1125 39.71 -9.44 21.79
C TRP A 1125 39.77 -10.90 21.35
N THR A 1126 40.12 -11.13 20.08
CA THR A 1126 40.51 -12.42 19.54
C THR A 1126 41.75 -12.26 18.67
N SER A 1127 42.57 -13.30 18.62
CA SER A 1127 43.69 -13.43 17.68
C SER A 1127 43.19 -13.55 16.24
N GLU A 1128 44.07 -13.29 15.26
CA GLU A 1128 43.74 -13.38 13.84
C GLU A 1128 43.25 -14.79 13.48
N GLY A 1129 42.16 -14.86 12.71
CA GLY A 1129 41.50 -16.12 12.34
C GLY A 1129 40.57 -16.73 13.41
N VAL A 1130 40.67 -16.34 14.68
CA VAL A 1130 39.81 -16.82 15.77
C VAL A 1130 38.50 -16.02 15.81
N ALA A 1131 37.36 -16.71 15.73
CA ALA A 1131 36.05 -16.06 15.74
C ALA A 1131 35.56 -15.79 17.16
N ALA A 1132 34.95 -14.62 17.41
CA ALA A 1132 34.44 -14.21 18.72
C ALA A 1132 33.51 -15.24 19.42
N LYS A 1133 32.79 -16.07 18.64
CA LYS A 1133 31.99 -17.20 19.16
C LYS A 1133 32.80 -18.18 20.04
N GLU A 1134 34.11 -18.27 19.83
CA GLU A 1134 35.00 -19.22 20.52
C GLU A 1134 35.31 -18.76 21.95
N ALA A 1135 35.07 -17.48 22.30
CA ALA A 1135 35.16 -17.01 23.68
C ALA A 1135 34.29 -17.82 24.66
N ASN A 1136 33.21 -18.46 24.18
CA ASN A 1136 32.40 -19.39 24.98
C ASN A 1136 33.18 -20.55 25.62
N VAL A 1137 34.38 -20.92 25.12
CA VAL A 1137 35.21 -21.97 25.75
C VAL A 1137 36.19 -21.45 26.80
N LEU A 1138 36.28 -20.14 27.05
CA LEU A 1138 37.19 -19.57 28.07
C LEU A 1138 37.01 -20.19 29.48
N PRO A 1139 35.79 -20.47 29.98
CA PRO A 1139 35.62 -21.16 31.27
C PRO A 1139 36.18 -22.59 31.28
N GLN A 1140 36.07 -23.31 30.16
CA GLN A 1140 36.67 -24.64 30.01
C GLN A 1140 38.20 -24.54 29.93
N LEU A 1141 38.74 -23.59 29.15
CA LEU A 1141 40.19 -23.35 29.08
C LEU A 1141 40.76 -22.96 30.45
N PHE A 1142 40.04 -22.20 31.27
CA PHE A 1142 40.42 -21.90 32.64
C PHE A 1142 40.45 -23.17 33.51
N ALA A 1143 39.41 -24.01 33.45
CA ALA A 1143 39.37 -25.29 34.15
C ALA A 1143 40.46 -26.29 33.69
N GLU A 1144 40.92 -26.18 32.44
CA GLU A 1144 42.04 -26.94 31.86
C GLU A 1144 43.42 -26.30 32.14
N GLY A 1145 43.50 -25.18 32.86
CA GLY A 1145 44.76 -24.47 33.17
C GLY A 1145 45.40 -23.73 31.98
N LYS A 1146 44.62 -23.45 30.92
CA LYS A 1146 45.03 -22.84 29.64
C LYS A 1146 44.58 -21.38 29.47
N ALA A 1147 43.93 -20.82 30.48
CA ALA A 1147 43.51 -19.42 30.53
C ALA A 1147 43.69 -18.87 31.95
N ASP A 1148 43.89 -17.56 32.08
CA ASP A 1148 43.81 -16.83 33.34
C ASP A 1148 42.37 -16.34 33.59
N ARG A 1149 41.98 -16.26 34.87
CA ARG A 1149 40.76 -15.60 35.35
C ARG A 1149 41.13 -14.57 36.42
N ILE A 1150 40.50 -13.41 36.37
CA ILE A 1150 40.66 -12.32 37.36
C ILE A 1150 39.26 -11.84 37.75
N ASP A 1151 38.84 -12.18 38.97
CA ASP A 1151 37.53 -11.82 39.54
C ASP A 1151 37.50 -10.37 40.07
N PHE A 1152 36.32 -9.75 40.04
CA PHE A 1152 36.08 -8.38 40.48
C PHE A 1152 35.20 -8.36 41.74
N ASN A 1153 35.75 -7.81 42.83
CA ASN A 1153 35.04 -7.62 44.08
C ASN A 1153 35.31 -6.20 44.64
N PRO A 1154 34.32 -5.28 44.63
CA PRO A 1154 32.98 -5.46 44.08
C PRO A 1154 32.96 -5.61 42.54
N PRO A 1155 31.87 -6.15 41.95
CA PRO A 1155 31.65 -6.15 40.52
C PRO A 1155 31.69 -4.74 39.89
N ILE A 1156 32.04 -4.66 38.61
CA ILE A 1156 32.18 -3.38 37.89
C ILE A 1156 30.92 -3.14 37.06
N ASN A 1157 30.18 -2.06 37.37
CA ASN A 1157 28.93 -1.74 36.69
C ASN A 1157 29.16 -0.86 35.44
N ILE A 1158 28.58 -1.28 34.31
CA ILE A 1158 28.48 -0.52 33.05
C ILE A 1158 27.02 -0.52 32.55
N SER A 1159 26.69 0.26 31.52
CA SER A 1159 25.33 0.27 30.96
C SER A 1159 25.30 -0.09 29.46
N GLY A 1160 24.61 -1.18 29.11
CA GLY A 1160 24.38 -1.58 27.73
C GLY A 1160 22.99 -1.22 27.22
N THR A 1161 22.81 -1.12 25.91
CA THR A 1161 21.50 -0.89 25.26
C THR A 1161 21.03 -2.15 24.54
N VAL A 1162 19.78 -2.58 24.69
CA VAL A 1162 19.24 -3.75 23.95
C VAL A 1162 19.08 -3.41 22.48
N ASP A 1163 19.72 -4.17 21.59
CA ASP A 1163 19.59 -4.03 20.14
C ASP A 1163 19.49 -5.38 19.43
N PHE A 1164 18.93 -5.34 18.22
CA PHE A 1164 18.92 -6.43 17.26
C PHE A 1164 20.04 -6.27 16.21
N TYR A 1165 20.67 -7.39 15.87
CA TYR A 1165 21.89 -7.48 15.06
C TYR A 1165 21.78 -8.49 13.92
#